data_AF-A0A978U1Z5-F1
#
_entry.id   AF-A0A978U1Z5-F1
#
_cell.length_a   1.000
_cell.length_b   1.000
_cell.length_c   1.000
_cell.angle_alpha   90.00
_cell.angle_beta   90.00
_cell.angle_gamma   90.00
#
_symmetry.space_group_name_H-M   'P 1'
#
loop_
_entity.id
_entity.type
_entity.pdbx_description
1 polymer ?
#
loop_
_entity_poly.entity_id
_entity_poly.type
_entity_poly.pdbx_seq_one_letter_code
_entity_poly.pdbx_strand_id
1 'polypeptide(L)'
;MQRWLLDGFGVGSMTVAALGAAALLWPNQPGAIAVAGGTTGAVGSALLSRQQERRSQQQALLHIRNAVEASLTSPAITALLHPPPSLDAQTFQQSLEENLPSLLAASLLPVEQSLQQTQQELSEALTRLGRQQQSVQDQMKGVKQQLQTLDQQLLILQASLRTTEATASLDLAAETPLAATPVPRAEAAPAKLLTAVQPKPLPEMPEPREAIAWLKEHQVIVKNHRKFGGSALDRGLDEVAFYLGEHYDTLKAFHRQIMNHARVGKQFFFPLYHRSQEDIRINTTFGSLLRKYGCVANYDYSDNEKIINLTPHRREEFTRFFFGDWFERFIHHQTASFLKTHGYHYEVISNAEVIFPNQDEYELDLFYLVQGHPLWIECKAGKSFDQYIEQYSNRGAILGVPKDSALMVVLNLPETQAEARTEMWSITVANQDTLIPRLRVALASLPAVAAQTHSPGTGAIATSPPPSSPLGASVSTPLSQAKLKPARQHRRTILETLIQRLQALPLPLSCYDIKNDLIQTLTDPNRSGGPINATPINDVLRTLLIGDCFLDAAGQPVKSFHVPIAALTTQNVSELEARCIQTYATKVLSIDPTYLDDADNTARFEAQVGGKISNPAMIEQIKTNLRQATSGSSEPAA
;
A
#
# COMPACT_ATOMS: atom_id res chain seq x y z
N MET A 1 -26.76 -22.48 46.47
CA MET A 1 -26.80 -21.07 46.94
C MET A 1 -25.40 -20.44 46.98
N GLN A 2 -24.41 -21.05 47.64
CA GLN A 2 -23.02 -20.54 47.68
C GLN A 2 -22.36 -20.32 46.30
N ARG A 3 -22.53 -21.25 45.34
CA ARG A 3 -22.00 -21.10 43.97
C ARG A 3 -22.64 -19.93 43.20
N TRP A 4 -23.94 -19.70 43.41
CA TRP A 4 -24.69 -18.64 42.75
C TRP A 4 -24.35 -17.24 43.31
N LEU A 5 -24.03 -17.16 44.60
CA LEU A 5 -23.53 -15.93 45.23
C LEU A 5 -22.09 -15.61 44.80
N LEU A 6 -21.21 -16.61 44.67
CA LEU A 6 -19.84 -16.43 44.17
C LEU A 6 -19.82 -15.98 42.70
N ASP A 7 -20.64 -16.59 41.84
CA ASP A 7 -20.75 -16.21 40.44
C ASP A 7 -21.44 -14.83 40.29
N GLY A 8 -22.44 -14.53 41.11
CA GLY A 8 -23.14 -13.24 41.11
C GLY A 8 -22.28 -12.07 41.60
N PHE A 9 -21.42 -12.28 42.61
CA PHE A 9 -20.53 -11.24 43.15
C PHE A 9 -19.33 -10.97 42.24
N GLY A 10 -18.78 -12.01 41.60
CA GLY A 10 -17.72 -11.88 40.59
C GLY A 10 -18.18 -11.16 39.33
N VAL A 11 -19.39 -11.47 38.84
CA VAL A 11 -19.98 -10.78 37.69
C VAL A 11 -20.40 -9.35 38.05
N GLY A 12 -20.96 -9.13 39.25
CA GLY A 12 -21.35 -7.79 39.71
C GLY A 12 -20.19 -6.82 39.88
N SER A 13 -19.07 -7.27 40.46
CA SER A 13 -17.87 -6.44 40.67
C SER A 13 -17.14 -6.12 39.35
N MET A 14 -17.06 -7.06 38.41
CA MET A 14 -16.54 -6.80 37.07
C MET A 14 -17.44 -5.86 36.25
N THR A 15 -18.76 -5.96 36.42
CA THR A 15 -19.72 -5.12 35.70
C THR A 15 -19.72 -3.68 36.21
N VAL A 16 -19.59 -3.47 37.53
CA VAL A 16 -19.45 -2.13 38.12
C VAL A 16 -18.11 -1.48 37.78
N ALA A 17 -17.02 -2.25 37.72
CA ALA A 17 -15.71 -1.76 37.29
C ALA A 17 -15.68 -1.42 35.77
N ALA A 18 -16.34 -2.24 34.94
CA ALA A 18 -16.44 -1.99 33.51
C ALA A 18 -17.38 -0.81 33.17
N LEU A 19 -18.51 -0.67 33.88
CA LEU A 19 -19.43 0.46 33.72
C LEU A 19 -18.85 1.76 34.28
N GLY A 20 -18.09 1.72 35.38
CA GLY A 20 -17.34 2.86 35.91
C GLY A 20 -16.25 3.34 34.96
N ALA A 21 -15.50 2.41 34.34
CA ALA A 21 -14.51 2.72 33.31
C ALA A 21 -15.15 3.28 32.03
N ALA A 22 -16.29 2.74 31.60
CA ALA A 22 -17.02 3.21 30.42
C ALA A 22 -17.65 4.60 30.62
N ALA A 23 -18.17 4.90 31.81
CA ALA A 23 -18.78 6.19 32.14
C ALA A 23 -17.75 7.34 32.28
N LEU A 24 -16.50 7.04 32.65
CA LEU A 24 -15.41 8.02 32.80
C LEU A 24 -14.62 8.27 31.51
N LEU A 25 -14.64 7.33 30.56
CA LEU A 25 -14.03 7.48 29.23
C LEU A 25 -14.90 8.27 28.24
N TRP A 26 -16.13 8.64 28.63
CA TRP A 26 -17.02 9.43 27.78
C TRP A 26 -17.80 10.50 28.57
N PRO A 27 -17.15 11.60 29.00
CA PRO A 27 -17.89 12.72 29.57
C PRO A 27 -18.56 13.52 28.43
N ASN A 28 -19.84 13.26 28.20
CA ASN A 28 -20.70 14.20 27.46
C ASN A 28 -20.99 15.43 28.34
N GLN A 29 -20.28 16.54 28.11
CA GLN A 29 -20.79 17.91 28.30
C GLN A 29 -20.18 18.84 27.22
N PRO A 30 -20.94 19.82 26.70
CA PRO A 30 -20.55 20.67 25.58
C PRO A 30 -19.73 21.89 26.05
N GLY A 31 -18.50 22.01 25.56
CA GLY A 31 -17.67 23.20 25.77
C GLY A 31 -16.17 22.87 25.81
N ALA A 32 -15.39 23.50 24.93
CA ALA A 32 -13.98 23.23 24.61
C ALA A 32 -13.81 21.94 23.78
N ILE A 33 -13.54 21.96 22.47
CA ILE A 33 -12.51 22.74 21.79
C ILE A 33 -13.06 23.20 20.42
N ALA A 34 -13.37 24.48 20.31
CA ALA A 34 -13.40 25.18 19.03
C ALA A 34 -12.02 25.80 18.82
N VAL A 35 -11.18 25.18 17.97
CA VAL A 35 -10.02 25.87 17.38
C VAL A 35 -9.98 25.51 15.89
N ALA A 36 -10.74 26.28 15.13
CA ALA A 36 -10.50 26.47 13.71
C ALA A 36 -9.32 27.45 13.53
N GLY A 37 -8.38 27.14 12.64
CA GLY A 37 -7.42 28.14 12.15
C GLY A 37 -6.11 27.59 11.56
N GLY A 38 -6.07 27.47 10.22
CA GLY A 38 -4.97 28.00 9.40
C GLY A 38 -3.59 27.33 9.38
N THR A 39 -3.35 26.53 8.33
CA THR A 39 -2.12 26.44 7.50
C THR A 39 -0.78 25.94 8.08
N THR A 40 -0.34 24.78 7.53
CA THR A 40 1.06 24.37 7.21
C THR A 40 2.06 23.92 8.29
N GLY A 41 1.68 23.70 9.56
CA GLY A 41 2.61 23.14 10.58
C GLY A 41 2.21 21.83 11.28
N ALA A 42 0.97 21.36 11.15
CA ALA A 42 0.36 20.48 12.16
C ALA A 42 0.66 18.97 12.08
N VAL A 43 1.40 18.47 11.08
CA VAL A 43 1.51 17.01 10.86
C VAL A 43 2.47 16.34 11.86
N GLY A 44 3.55 17.01 12.26
CA GLY A 44 4.51 16.46 13.24
C GLY A 44 3.94 16.41 14.66
N SER A 45 3.26 17.49 15.06
CA SER A 45 2.65 17.62 16.40
C SER A 45 1.46 16.69 16.60
N ALA A 46 0.62 16.45 15.57
CA ALA A 46 -0.52 15.54 15.65
C ALA A 46 -0.11 14.05 15.64
N LEU A 47 1.03 13.69 15.04
CA LEU A 47 1.55 12.32 15.07
C LEU A 47 2.25 12.02 16.40
N LEU A 48 3.05 12.96 16.91
CA LEU A 48 3.67 12.85 18.23
C LEU A 48 2.62 12.86 19.35
N SER A 49 1.59 13.71 19.27
CA SER A 49 0.51 13.73 20.27
C SER A 49 -0.25 12.41 20.28
N ARG A 50 -0.57 11.82 19.11
CA ARG A 50 -1.29 10.54 19.02
C ARG A 50 -0.45 9.33 19.44
N GLN A 51 0.85 9.33 19.16
CA GLN A 51 1.74 8.27 19.62
C GLN A 51 1.95 8.35 21.13
N GLN A 52 2.03 9.56 21.68
CA GLN A 52 2.14 9.81 23.10
C GLN A 52 0.84 9.48 23.84
N GLU A 53 -0.32 9.76 23.23
CA GLU A 53 -1.66 9.38 23.71
C GLU A 53 -1.87 7.86 23.72
N ARG A 54 -1.41 7.13 22.69
CA ARG A 54 -1.45 5.66 22.69
C ARG A 54 -0.54 5.04 23.76
N ARG A 55 0.65 5.63 23.99
CA ARG A 55 1.57 5.18 25.04
C ARG A 55 1.02 5.44 26.44
N SER A 56 0.42 6.61 26.68
CA SER A 56 -0.20 6.91 27.97
C SER A 56 -1.43 6.05 28.24
N GLN A 57 -2.27 5.76 27.22
CA GLN A 57 -3.39 4.83 27.35
C GLN A 57 -2.93 3.40 27.68
N GLN A 58 -1.87 2.91 27.04
CA GLN A 58 -1.30 1.60 27.33
C GLN A 58 -0.67 1.52 28.73
N GLN A 59 0.02 2.58 29.17
CA GLN A 59 0.56 2.66 30.53
C GLN A 59 -0.56 2.69 31.59
N ALA A 60 -1.61 3.48 31.38
CA ALA A 60 -2.75 3.53 32.28
C ALA A 60 -3.45 2.16 32.40
N LEU A 61 -3.64 1.44 31.29
CA LEU A 61 -4.21 0.09 31.30
C LEU A 61 -3.33 -0.92 32.05
N LEU A 62 -2.00 -0.82 31.93
CA LEU A 62 -1.07 -1.66 32.68
C LEU A 62 -1.08 -1.35 34.18
N HIS A 63 -1.15 -0.07 34.56
CA HIS A 63 -1.26 0.32 35.97
C HIS A 63 -2.57 -0.15 36.60
N ILE A 64 -3.70 0.00 35.88
CA ILE A 64 -5.00 -0.51 36.32
C ILE A 64 -4.98 -2.03 36.44
N ARG A 65 -4.43 -2.74 35.46
CA ARG A 65 -4.31 -4.21 35.49
C ARG A 65 -3.50 -4.68 36.69
N ASN A 66 -2.33 -4.07 36.92
CA ASN A 66 -1.45 -4.46 38.03
C ASN A 66 -2.09 -4.15 39.39
N ALA A 67 -2.84 -3.05 39.50
CA ALA A 67 -3.59 -2.73 40.72
C ALA A 67 -4.71 -3.76 40.98
N VAL A 68 -5.42 -4.19 39.93
CA VAL A 68 -6.46 -5.23 40.03
C VAL A 68 -5.85 -6.60 40.39
N GLU A 69 -4.73 -6.99 39.78
CA GLU A 69 -4.02 -8.23 40.11
C GLU A 69 -3.46 -8.23 41.55
N ALA A 70 -2.96 -7.09 42.02
CA ALA A 70 -2.48 -6.93 43.41
C ALA A 70 -3.62 -7.00 44.44
N SER A 71 -4.80 -6.45 44.10
CA SER A 71 -5.98 -6.55 44.96
C SER A 71 -6.52 -7.97 45.02
N LEU A 72 -6.56 -8.70 43.90
CA LEU A 72 -7.05 -10.08 43.83
C LEU A 72 -6.15 -11.12 44.53
N THR A 73 -4.86 -10.80 44.70
CA THR A 73 -3.88 -11.68 45.36
C THR A 73 -3.68 -11.37 46.85
N SER A 74 -4.45 -10.41 47.40
CA SER A 74 -4.40 -10.05 48.82
C SER A 74 -4.76 -11.24 49.72
N PRO A 75 -3.93 -11.59 50.73
CA PRO A 75 -4.18 -12.71 51.64
C PRO A 75 -5.55 -12.68 52.33
N ALA A 76 -6.11 -11.48 52.51
CA ALA A 76 -7.43 -11.28 53.10
C ALA A 76 -8.58 -11.71 52.16
N ILE A 77 -8.45 -11.51 50.84
CA ILE A 77 -9.44 -11.95 49.85
C ILE A 77 -9.32 -13.47 49.63
N THR A 78 -8.10 -14.01 49.63
CA THR A 78 -7.85 -15.45 49.53
C THR A 78 -8.42 -16.22 50.74
N ALA A 79 -8.33 -15.66 51.95
CA ALA A 79 -8.90 -16.24 53.16
C ALA A 79 -10.45 -16.24 53.16
N LEU A 80 -11.07 -15.27 52.48
CA LEU A 80 -12.53 -15.19 52.30
C LEU A 80 -13.07 -16.19 51.27
N LEU A 81 -12.30 -16.47 50.21
CA LEU A 81 -12.67 -17.44 49.17
C LEU A 81 -12.52 -18.90 49.64
N HIS A 82 -11.74 -19.14 50.70
CA HIS A 82 -11.48 -20.46 51.27
C HIS A 82 -11.64 -20.49 52.81
N PRO A 83 -12.87 -20.47 53.33
CA PRO A 83 -13.09 -20.59 54.76
C PRO A 83 -12.70 -21.99 55.29
N PRO A 84 -12.14 -22.10 56.51
CA PRO A 84 -11.84 -23.39 57.11
C PRO A 84 -13.13 -24.21 57.35
N PRO A 85 -13.06 -25.55 57.24
CA PRO A 85 -14.23 -26.44 57.21
C PRO A 85 -15.04 -26.52 58.50
N SER A 86 -14.69 -25.77 59.55
CA SER A 86 -15.30 -25.81 60.89
C SER A 86 -16.11 -24.57 61.27
N LEU A 87 -16.37 -23.64 60.35
CA LEU A 87 -17.21 -22.46 60.61
C LEU A 87 -18.66 -22.74 60.22
N ASP A 88 -19.60 -22.50 61.14
CA ASP A 88 -21.02 -22.55 60.80
C ASP A 88 -21.40 -21.43 59.82
N ALA A 89 -22.45 -21.66 59.03
CA ALA A 89 -22.84 -20.77 57.94
C ALA A 89 -23.30 -19.39 58.43
N GLN A 90 -23.83 -19.28 59.64
CA GLN A 90 -24.32 -18.00 60.20
C GLN A 90 -23.15 -17.12 60.65
N THR A 91 -22.17 -17.71 61.33
CA THR A 91 -20.96 -17.02 61.81
C THR A 91 -20.09 -16.57 60.64
N PHE A 92 -20.02 -17.37 59.56
CA PHE A 92 -19.35 -16.98 58.33
C PHE A 92 -20.06 -15.80 57.64
N GLN A 93 -21.38 -15.83 57.54
CA GLN A 93 -22.15 -14.75 56.92
C GLN A 93 -22.04 -13.44 57.72
N GLN A 94 -22.11 -13.50 59.05
CA GLN A 94 -21.96 -12.33 59.91
C GLN A 94 -20.55 -11.73 59.84
N SER A 95 -19.51 -12.56 59.81
CA SER A 95 -18.13 -12.11 59.61
C SER A 95 -17.90 -11.49 58.23
N LEU A 96 -18.59 -11.98 57.20
CA LEU A 96 -18.59 -11.39 55.86
C LEU A 96 -19.26 -10.02 55.87
N GLU A 97 -20.46 -9.88 56.45
CA GLU A 97 -21.18 -8.61 56.50
C GLU A 97 -20.42 -7.54 57.31
N GLU A 98 -19.73 -7.91 58.38
CA GLU A 98 -18.95 -6.99 59.21
C GLU A 98 -17.63 -6.55 58.55
N ASN A 99 -16.94 -7.43 57.81
CA ASN A 99 -15.59 -7.16 57.28
C ASN A 99 -15.57 -6.79 55.78
N LEU A 100 -16.63 -7.06 55.03
CA LEU A 100 -16.69 -6.77 53.59
C LEU A 100 -16.52 -5.28 53.24
N PRO A 101 -17.11 -4.30 53.99
CA PRO A 101 -16.94 -2.89 53.66
C PRO A 101 -15.49 -2.41 53.80
N SER A 102 -14.78 -2.85 54.84
CA SER A 102 -13.38 -2.45 55.08
C SER A 102 -12.43 -3.10 54.09
N LEU A 103 -12.70 -4.33 53.66
CA LEU A 103 -11.91 -5.03 52.65
C LEU A 103 -12.14 -4.48 51.23
N LEU A 104 -13.37 -4.09 50.89
CA LEU A 104 -13.65 -3.36 49.66
C LEU A 104 -12.97 -1.99 49.66
N ALA A 105 -13.03 -1.25 50.77
CA ALA A 105 -12.33 0.03 50.88
C ALA A 105 -10.79 -0.12 50.75
N ALA A 106 -10.21 -1.14 51.39
CA ALA A 106 -8.77 -1.38 51.33
C ALA A 106 -8.29 -1.85 49.94
N SER A 107 -9.13 -2.55 49.18
CA SER A 107 -8.81 -3.02 47.82
C SER A 107 -9.05 -1.96 46.73
N LEU A 108 -9.91 -0.99 46.99
CA LEU A 108 -10.20 0.13 46.09
C LEU A 108 -9.23 1.31 46.25
N LEU A 109 -8.67 1.51 47.46
CA LEU A 109 -7.73 2.61 47.74
C LEU A 109 -6.52 2.68 46.79
N PRO A 110 -5.82 1.56 46.46
CA PRO A 110 -4.69 1.60 45.53
C PRO A 110 -5.11 1.96 44.10
N VAL A 111 -6.33 1.56 43.71
CA VAL A 111 -6.91 1.88 42.39
C VAL A 111 -7.22 3.37 42.30
N GLU A 112 -7.82 3.95 43.34
CA GLU A 112 -8.10 5.39 43.41
C GLU A 112 -6.82 6.23 43.39
N GLN A 113 -5.77 5.80 44.12
CA GLN A 113 -4.47 6.48 44.13
C GLN A 113 -3.79 6.43 42.75
N SER A 114 -3.81 5.27 42.09
CA SER A 114 -3.25 5.12 40.74
C SER A 114 -4.00 5.95 39.71
N LEU A 115 -5.32 6.07 39.84
CA LEU A 115 -6.14 6.92 38.99
C LEU A 115 -5.81 8.41 39.17
N GLN A 116 -5.69 8.89 40.41
CA GLN A 116 -5.29 10.27 40.70
C GLN A 116 -3.91 10.61 40.14
N GLN A 117 -2.93 9.71 40.30
CA GLN A 117 -1.59 9.89 39.74
C GLN A 117 -1.63 9.99 38.21
N THR A 118 -2.40 9.11 37.55
CA THR A 118 -2.54 9.12 36.09
C THR A 118 -3.20 10.41 35.59
N GLN A 119 -4.22 10.92 36.31
CA GLN A 119 -4.85 12.20 35.99
C GLN A 119 -3.87 13.38 36.11
N GLN A 120 -3.02 13.38 37.14
CA GLN A 120 -2.01 14.41 37.33
C GLN A 120 -0.95 14.39 36.22
N GLU A 121 -0.45 13.21 35.85
CA GLU A 121 0.51 13.03 34.75
C GLU A 121 -0.07 13.49 33.41
N LEU A 122 -1.35 13.19 33.15
CA LEU A 122 -2.04 13.64 31.94
C LEU A 122 -2.19 15.16 31.89
N SER A 123 -2.55 15.80 33.01
CA SER A 123 -2.65 17.26 33.13
C SER A 123 -1.31 17.95 32.86
N GLU A 124 -0.21 17.41 33.40
CA GLU A 124 1.13 17.92 33.13
C GLU A 124 1.53 17.74 31.66
N ALA A 125 1.22 16.60 31.06
CA ALA A 125 1.50 16.33 29.66
C ALA A 125 0.76 17.31 28.74
N LEU A 126 -0.54 17.56 28.99
CA LEU A 126 -1.34 18.54 28.26
C LEU A 126 -0.75 19.96 28.38
N THR A 127 -0.29 20.34 29.57
CA THR A 127 0.36 21.63 29.82
C THR A 127 1.69 21.77 29.06
N ARG A 128 2.48 20.68 28.94
CA ARG A 128 3.71 20.66 28.14
C ARG A 128 3.42 20.78 26.65
N LEU A 129 2.38 20.09 26.17
CA LEU A 129 1.94 20.13 24.78
C LEU A 129 1.46 21.53 24.38
N GLY A 130 0.69 22.20 25.24
CA GLY A 130 0.27 23.59 25.04
C GLY A 130 1.47 24.55 24.93
N ARG A 131 2.49 24.39 25.79
CA ARG A 131 3.73 25.19 25.71
C ARG A 131 4.52 24.94 24.43
N GLN A 132 4.62 23.69 23.98
CA GLN A 132 5.28 23.34 22.72
C GLN A 132 4.54 23.92 21.51
N GLN A 133 3.22 23.85 21.49
CA GLN A 133 2.40 24.44 20.42
C GLN A 133 2.61 25.95 20.33
N GLN A 134 2.61 26.65 21.47
CA GLN A 134 2.87 28.09 21.51
C GLN A 134 4.27 28.43 20.97
N SER A 135 5.29 27.68 21.38
CA SER A 135 6.67 27.85 20.88
C SER A 135 6.76 27.69 19.36
N VAL A 136 6.10 26.67 18.80
CA VAL A 136 6.07 26.45 17.34
C VAL A 136 5.34 27.59 16.62
N GLN A 137 4.25 28.11 17.18
CA GLN A 137 3.55 29.26 16.60
C GLN A 137 4.43 30.53 16.61
N ASP A 138 5.15 30.78 17.69
CA ASP A 138 6.07 31.92 17.80
C ASP A 138 7.24 31.80 16.81
N GLN A 139 7.80 30.58 16.64
CA GLN A 139 8.81 30.30 15.61
C GLN A 139 8.28 30.54 14.20
N MET A 140 7.07 30.07 13.88
CA MET A 140 6.45 30.31 12.57
C MET A 140 6.23 31.80 12.29
N LYS A 141 5.87 32.58 13.32
CA LYS A 141 5.72 34.04 13.20
C LYS A 141 7.07 34.70 12.89
N GLY A 142 8.15 34.25 13.52
CA GLY A 142 9.51 34.71 13.22
C GLY A 142 9.95 34.40 11.78
N VAL A 143 9.72 33.17 11.32
CA VAL A 143 10.02 32.75 9.93
C VAL A 143 9.22 33.59 8.93
N LYS A 144 7.94 33.87 9.20
CA LYS A 144 7.11 34.72 8.35
C LYS A 144 7.64 36.15 8.26
N GLN A 145 8.12 36.72 9.37
CA GLN A 145 8.75 38.03 9.36
C GLN A 145 10.06 38.04 8.57
N GLN A 146 10.88 36.98 8.70
CA GLN A 146 12.12 36.86 7.91
C GLN A 146 11.85 36.80 6.41
N LEU A 147 10.84 36.03 5.98
CA LEU A 147 10.39 35.97 4.58
C LEU A 147 9.94 37.34 4.06
N GLN A 148 9.17 38.09 4.85
CA GLN A 148 8.74 39.44 4.47
C GLN A 148 9.92 40.41 4.32
N THR A 149 10.93 40.31 5.21
CA THR A 149 12.16 41.11 5.10
C THR A 149 12.95 40.74 3.84
N LEU A 150 13.03 39.44 3.51
CA LEU A 150 13.72 38.97 2.31
C LEU A 150 13.05 39.48 1.03
N ASP A 151 11.71 39.45 0.99
CA ASP A 151 10.92 39.98 -0.13
C ASP A 151 11.15 41.49 -0.32
N GLN A 152 11.24 42.26 0.78
CA GLN A 152 11.57 43.68 0.70
C GLN A 152 12.99 43.93 0.18
N GLN A 153 13.97 43.15 0.62
CA GLN A 153 15.35 43.26 0.11
C GLN A 153 15.42 42.93 -1.38
N LEU A 154 14.67 41.93 -1.84
CA LEU A 154 14.63 41.53 -3.24
C LEU A 154 13.98 42.63 -4.12
N LEU A 155 12.93 43.28 -3.62
CA LEU A 155 12.33 44.45 -4.29
C LEU A 155 13.31 45.62 -4.41
N ILE A 156 14.09 45.91 -3.35
CA ILE A 156 15.11 46.97 -3.38
C ILE A 156 16.24 46.66 -4.37
N LEU A 157 16.68 45.41 -4.43
CA LEU A 157 17.70 44.96 -5.39
C LEU A 157 17.18 45.07 -6.83
N GLN A 158 15.95 44.66 -7.10
CA GLN A 158 15.32 44.80 -8.42
C GLN A 158 15.16 46.27 -8.84
N ALA A 159 14.82 47.16 -7.91
CA ALA A 159 14.76 48.59 -8.18
C ALA A 159 16.14 49.17 -8.51
N SER A 160 17.17 48.78 -7.76
CA SER A 160 18.57 49.20 -7.99
C SER A 160 19.11 48.74 -9.35
N LEU A 161 18.78 47.52 -9.77
CA LEU A 161 19.14 46.96 -11.09
C LEU A 161 18.49 47.75 -12.23
N ARG A 162 17.20 48.10 -12.11
CA ARG A 162 16.49 48.91 -13.11
C ARG A 162 17.06 50.32 -13.23
N THR A 163 17.51 50.92 -12.13
CA THR A 163 18.18 52.23 -12.18
C THR A 163 19.56 52.17 -12.84
N THR A 164 20.30 51.06 -12.69
CA THR A 164 21.60 50.87 -13.34
C THR A 164 21.46 50.62 -14.84
N GLU A 165 20.45 49.84 -15.25
CA GLU A 165 20.10 49.64 -16.66
C GLU A 165 19.62 50.95 -17.32
N ALA A 166 18.86 51.78 -16.62
CA ALA A 166 18.42 53.08 -17.12
C ALA A 166 19.57 54.09 -17.29
N THR A 167 20.56 54.09 -16.39
CA THR A 167 21.77 54.93 -16.53
C THR A 167 22.71 54.44 -17.63
N ALA A 168 22.84 53.12 -17.81
CA ALA A 168 23.63 52.55 -18.91
C ALA A 168 23.00 52.82 -20.30
N SER A 169 21.69 52.99 -20.36
CA SER A 169 20.95 53.27 -21.60
C SER A 169 21.01 54.74 -22.03
N LEU A 170 21.35 55.67 -21.13
CA LEU A 170 21.46 57.11 -21.44
C LEU A 170 22.83 57.49 -22.01
N ASP A 171 23.89 56.71 -21.75
CA ASP A 171 25.23 56.94 -22.32
C ASP A 171 25.39 56.42 -23.76
N LEU A 172 24.46 55.59 -24.26
CA LEU A 172 24.54 54.99 -25.60
C LEU A 172 23.63 55.64 -26.66
N ALA A 173 22.92 56.73 -26.32
CA ALA A 173 21.96 57.39 -27.20
C ALA A 173 22.52 58.62 -27.95
N ALA A 174 23.84 58.73 -28.06
CA ALA A 174 24.53 59.78 -28.81
C ALA A 174 25.34 59.20 -29.98
N GLU A 175 24.70 58.47 -30.91
CA GLU A 175 25.20 58.31 -32.28
C GLU A 175 24.08 57.83 -33.22
N THR A 176 23.79 58.64 -34.24
CA THR A 176 22.78 58.45 -35.31
C THR A 176 23.28 57.52 -36.44
N PRO A 177 22.42 57.03 -37.35
CA PRO A 177 22.38 55.63 -37.77
C PRO A 177 22.95 55.37 -39.17
N LEU A 178 23.39 54.14 -39.43
CA LEU A 178 23.66 53.67 -40.80
C LEU A 178 23.02 52.30 -41.06
N ALA A 179 22.14 52.32 -42.07
CA ALA A 179 21.78 51.30 -43.04
C ALA A 179 21.49 49.86 -42.58
N ALA A 180 20.24 49.47 -42.82
CA ALA A 180 19.70 48.12 -42.71
C ALA A 180 20.27 47.15 -43.77
N THR A 181 20.48 45.90 -43.35
CA THR A 181 20.30 44.70 -44.17
C THR A 181 19.68 43.58 -43.32
N PRO A 182 18.69 42.82 -43.82
CA PRO A 182 17.93 41.85 -43.03
C PRO A 182 18.49 40.43 -43.16
N VAL A 183 18.65 39.72 -42.03
CA VAL A 183 18.92 38.26 -41.97
C VAL A 183 18.26 37.71 -40.68
N PRO A 184 17.85 36.43 -40.61
CA PRO A 184 16.46 36.02 -40.67
C PRO A 184 15.91 35.57 -39.31
N ARG A 185 14.58 35.53 -39.25
CA ARG A 185 13.77 34.93 -38.19
C ARG A 185 14.16 33.46 -38.00
N ALA A 186 14.81 33.14 -36.87
CA ALA A 186 15.02 31.77 -36.46
C ALA A 186 13.67 31.16 -36.07
N GLU A 187 13.20 30.26 -36.93
CA GLU A 187 12.03 29.41 -36.75
C GLU A 187 12.15 28.53 -35.51
N ALA A 188 10.99 28.29 -34.89
CA ALA A 188 10.79 27.30 -33.85
C ALA A 188 11.30 25.92 -34.32
N ALA A 189 12.14 25.30 -33.50
CA ALA A 189 12.57 23.93 -33.71
C ALA A 189 11.35 22.98 -33.71
N PRO A 190 11.22 22.07 -34.69
CA PRO A 190 10.09 21.18 -34.78
C PRO A 190 10.17 20.09 -33.70
N ALA A 191 9.04 19.91 -33.01
CA ALA A 191 8.78 18.74 -32.17
C ALA A 191 9.01 17.47 -33.00
N LYS A 192 9.97 16.65 -32.57
CA LYS A 192 10.21 15.34 -33.16
C LYS A 192 9.04 14.43 -32.76
N LEU A 193 8.11 14.27 -33.71
CA LEU A 193 6.98 13.36 -33.66
C LEU A 193 7.47 11.95 -33.26
N LEU A 194 7.02 11.47 -32.11
CA LEU A 194 7.03 10.04 -31.79
C LEU A 194 6.03 9.36 -32.73
N THR A 195 6.55 8.62 -33.70
CA THR A 195 5.76 7.78 -34.60
C THR A 195 5.07 6.69 -33.78
N ALA A 196 3.76 6.63 -33.93
CA ALA A 196 2.86 5.75 -33.21
C ALA A 196 3.16 4.26 -33.42
N VAL A 197 3.30 3.52 -32.32
CA VAL A 197 2.84 2.14 -32.25
C VAL A 197 1.56 2.20 -31.42
N GLN A 198 0.41 2.08 -32.07
CA GLN A 198 -0.85 1.93 -31.35
C GLN A 198 -0.85 0.57 -30.65
N PRO A 199 -1.05 0.49 -29.32
CA PRO A 199 -1.36 -0.78 -28.69
C PRO A 199 -2.74 -1.24 -29.17
N LYS A 200 -2.85 -2.54 -29.48
CA LYS A 200 -4.11 -3.18 -29.87
C LYS A 200 -5.16 -2.91 -28.79
N PRO A 201 -6.32 -2.33 -29.12
CA PRO A 201 -7.35 -1.97 -28.15
C PRO A 201 -7.82 -3.21 -27.38
N LEU A 202 -8.05 -3.05 -26.07
CA LEU A 202 -8.89 -3.97 -25.32
C LEU A 202 -10.28 -3.95 -25.98
N PRO A 203 -10.82 -5.10 -26.41
CA PRO A 203 -12.14 -5.15 -27.01
C PRO A 203 -13.20 -4.67 -26.01
N GLU A 204 -14.21 -3.99 -26.53
CA GLU A 204 -15.40 -3.61 -25.78
C GLU A 204 -16.02 -4.87 -25.16
N MET A 205 -16.19 -4.89 -23.84
CA MET A 205 -16.71 -6.05 -23.13
C MET A 205 -18.23 -6.14 -23.37
N PRO A 206 -18.78 -7.34 -23.63
CA PRO A 206 -20.23 -7.51 -23.72
C PRO A 206 -20.92 -7.09 -22.41
N GLU A 207 -22.18 -6.64 -22.50
CA GLU A 207 -23.00 -6.28 -21.33
C GLU A 207 -23.02 -7.41 -20.29
N PRO A 208 -22.80 -7.13 -19.00
CA PRO A 208 -22.60 -8.14 -17.94
C PRO A 208 -23.94 -8.73 -17.46
N ARG A 209 -24.58 -9.52 -18.33
CA ARG A 209 -25.94 -10.05 -18.11
C ARG A 209 -26.03 -11.02 -16.94
N GLU A 210 -25.07 -11.93 -16.81
CA GLU A 210 -25.04 -12.93 -15.74
C GLU A 210 -24.74 -12.27 -14.38
N ALA A 211 -23.81 -11.32 -14.33
CA ALA A 211 -23.52 -10.58 -13.10
C ALA A 211 -24.72 -9.72 -12.64
N ILE A 212 -25.43 -9.07 -13.57
CA ILE A 212 -26.66 -8.33 -13.26
C ILE A 212 -27.77 -9.28 -12.78
N ALA A 213 -27.91 -10.45 -13.42
CA ALA A 213 -28.88 -11.45 -13.01
C ALA A 213 -28.58 -11.97 -11.60
N TRP A 214 -27.31 -12.25 -11.29
CA TRP A 214 -26.86 -12.69 -9.98
C TRP A 214 -27.20 -11.66 -8.89
N LEU A 215 -26.91 -10.37 -9.12
CA LEU A 215 -27.25 -9.31 -8.18
C LEU A 215 -28.77 -9.22 -7.95
N LYS A 216 -29.55 -9.34 -9.02
CA LYS A 216 -31.02 -9.34 -8.94
C LYS A 216 -31.56 -10.53 -8.14
N GLU A 217 -30.99 -11.72 -8.30
CA GLU A 217 -31.34 -12.91 -7.50
C GLU A 217 -31.05 -12.69 -6.00
N HIS A 218 -30.00 -11.91 -5.69
CA HIS A 218 -29.66 -11.48 -4.33
C HIS A 218 -30.43 -10.21 -3.90
N GLN A 219 -31.52 -9.88 -4.60
CA GLN A 219 -32.39 -8.73 -4.31
C GLN A 219 -31.68 -7.37 -4.38
N VAL A 220 -30.59 -7.28 -5.15
CA VAL A 220 -29.86 -6.04 -5.42
C VAL A 220 -30.21 -5.54 -6.82
N ILE A 221 -30.72 -4.31 -6.90
CA ILE A 221 -31.13 -3.69 -8.17
C ILE A 221 -30.01 -2.80 -8.68
N VAL A 222 -29.47 -3.09 -9.86
CA VAL A 222 -28.51 -2.22 -10.55
C VAL A 222 -29.27 -1.14 -11.32
N LYS A 223 -29.09 0.15 -10.96
CA LYS A 223 -29.67 1.30 -11.66
C LYS A 223 -28.83 1.71 -12.86
N ASN A 224 -27.52 1.80 -12.65
CA ASN A 224 -26.55 2.29 -13.63
C ASN A 224 -25.19 1.65 -13.36
N HIS A 225 -24.33 1.58 -14.37
CA HIS A 225 -22.94 1.16 -14.23
C HIS A 225 -22.07 1.80 -15.31
N ARG A 226 -20.78 1.95 -15.02
CA ARG A 226 -19.79 2.41 -15.99
C ARG A 226 -19.61 1.36 -17.08
N LYS A 227 -19.41 1.82 -18.33
CA LYS A 227 -19.01 1.00 -19.48
C LYS A 227 -17.52 1.18 -19.73
N PHE A 228 -16.72 0.13 -19.52
CA PHE A 228 -15.29 0.19 -19.81
C PHE A 228 -15.03 0.34 -21.32
N GLY A 229 -14.03 1.14 -21.68
CA GLY A 229 -13.59 1.29 -23.06
C GLY A 229 -14.59 1.94 -24.04
N GLY A 230 -15.74 2.41 -23.54
CA GLY A 230 -16.83 2.96 -24.36
C GLY A 230 -16.51 4.29 -25.06
N SER A 231 -15.45 4.99 -24.62
CA SER A 231 -14.97 6.21 -25.24
C SER A 231 -13.44 6.24 -25.40
N ALA A 232 -12.94 7.07 -26.32
CA ALA A 232 -11.50 7.29 -26.46
C ALA A 232 -10.89 7.93 -25.21
N LEU A 233 -11.68 8.74 -24.50
CA LEU A 233 -11.28 9.34 -23.22
C LEU A 233 -11.14 8.26 -22.14
N ASP A 234 -12.09 7.33 -22.02
CA ASP A 234 -12.01 6.25 -21.03
C ASP A 234 -10.79 5.38 -21.23
N ARG A 235 -10.48 5.00 -22.48
CA ARG A 235 -9.25 4.24 -22.79
C ARG A 235 -8.00 5.02 -22.40
N GLY A 236 -8.01 6.33 -22.60
CA GLY A 236 -6.92 7.21 -22.17
C GLY A 236 -6.77 7.27 -20.65
N LEU A 237 -7.89 7.39 -19.93
CA LEU A 237 -7.90 7.37 -18.46
C LEU A 237 -7.45 6.03 -17.89
N ASP A 238 -7.76 4.91 -18.54
CA ASP A 238 -7.27 3.59 -18.16
C ASP A 238 -5.74 3.48 -18.31
N GLU A 239 -5.17 4.01 -19.39
CA GLU A 239 -3.70 4.07 -19.59
C GLU A 239 -3.03 4.96 -18.54
N VAL A 240 -3.62 6.12 -18.23
CA VAL A 240 -3.12 7.03 -17.19
C VAL A 240 -3.20 6.37 -15.81
N ALA A 241 -4.31 5.71 -15.48
CA ALA A 241 -4.51 5.01 -14.21
C ALA A 241 -3.51 3.87 -14.03
N PHE A 242 -3.30 3.06 -15.08
CA PHE A 242 -2.34 1.98 -15.06
C PHE A 242 -0.91 2.49 -14.80
N TYR A 243 -0.49 3.52 -15.55
CA TYR A 243 0.82 4.13 -15.35
C TYR A 243 0.98 4.74 -13.95
N LEU A 244 -0.05 5.42 -13.45
CA LEU A 244 -0.03 6.00 -12.10
C LEU A 244 0.10 4.92 -11.02
N GLY A 245 -0.65 3.82 -11.13
CA GLY A 245 -0.62 2.73 -10.17
C GLY A 245 0.71 1.97 -10.14
N GLU A 246 1.25 1.58 -11.30
CA GLU A 246 2.53 0.86 -11.40
C GLU A 246 3.72 1.67 -10.88
N HIS A 247 3.62 3.00 -10.91
CA HIS A 247 4.68 3.92 -10.49
C HIS A 247 4.29 4.80 -9.29
N TYR A 248 3.28 4.39 -8.52
CA TYR A 248 2.66 5.25 -7.51
C TYR A 248 3.65 5.76 -6.46
N ASP A 249 4.62 4.94 -6.04
CA ASP A 249 5.62 5.37 -5.07
C ASP A 249 6.47 6.55 -5.52
N THR A 250 6.75 6.63 -6.81
CA THR A 250 7.49 7.73 -7.43
C THR A 250 6.57 8.91 -7.73
N LEU A 251 5.35 8.63 -8.19
CA LEU A 251 4.40 9.64 -8.65
C LEU A 251 3.57 10.27 -7.54
N LYS A 252 3.47 9.69 -6.34
CA LYS A 252 2.58 10.17 -5.25
C LYS A 252 2.78 11.64 -4.91
N ALA A 253 4.01 12.14 -4.96
CA ALA A 253 4.30 13.56 -4.69
C ALA A 253 3.75 14.47 -5.80
N PHE A 254 3.92 14.08 -7.06
CA PHE A 254 3.43 14.82 -8.22
C PHE A 254 1.90 14.73 -8.32
N HIS A 255 1.33 13.53 -8.16
CA HIS A 255 -0.10 13.28 -8.08
C HIS A 255 -0.79 14.16 -7.02
N ARG A 256 -0.18 14.26 -5.82
CA ARG A 256 -0.68 15.14 -4.77
C ARG A 256 -0.67 16.62 -5.17
N GLN A 257 0.33 17.08 -5.91
CA GLN A 257 0.34 18.46 -6.42
C GLN A 257 -0.79 18.70 -7.42
N ILE A 258 -1.08 17.73 -8.29
CA ILE A 258 -2.24 17.78 -9.18
C ILE A 258 -3.53 17.90 -8.37
N MET A 259 -3.76 17.03 -7.39
CA MET A 259 -4.97 17.08 -6.54
C MET A 259 -5.13 18.42 -5.81
N ASN A 260 -4.04 18.95 -5.23
CA ASN A 260 -4.06 20.23 -4.51
C ASN A 260 -4.47 21.41 -5.40
N HIS A 261 -4.12 21.36 -6.69
CA HIS A 261 -4.35 22.44 -7.62
C HIS A 261 -5.58 22.22 -8.52
N ALA A 262 -6.08 20.99 -8.66
CA ALA A 262 -7.22 20.63 -9.52
C ALA A 262 -8.51 21.36 -9.14
N ARG A 263 -8.78 21.54 -7.83
CA ARG A 263 -9.97 22.27 -7.34
C ARG A 263 -10.01 23.74 -7.80
N VAL A 264 -8.83 24.36 -7.90
CA VAL A 264 -8.70 25.79 -8.24
C VAL A 264 -8.32 25.99 -9.72
N GLY A 265 -7.81 24.95 -10.40
CA GLY A 265 -7.30 25.02 -11.76
C GLY A 265 -6.03 25.87 -11.88
N LYS A 266 -5.24 25.96 -10.81
CA LYS A 266 -4.03 26.80 -10.79
C LYS A 266 -2.81 26.05 -11.32
N GLN A 267 -2.00 26.76 -12.08
CA GLN A 267 -0.69 26.28 -12.49
C GLN A 267 0.20 26.02 -11.27
N PHE A 268 1.05 25.01 -11.36
CA PHE A 268 2.12 24.77 -10.40
C PHE A 268 3.39 24.28 -11.08
N PHE A 269 4.50 24.45 -10.37
CA PHE A 269 5.81 23.96 -10.76
C PHE A 269 6.21 22.79 -9.88
N PHE A 270 6.67 21.70 -10.49
CA PHE A 270 7.11 20.50 -9.80
C PHE A 270 8.60 20.25 -10.08
N PRO A 271 9.48 20.55 -9.11
CA PRO A 271 10.91 20.41 -9.30
C PRO A 271 11.40 18.96 -9.25
N LEU A 272 12.36 18.63 -10.12
CA LEU A 272 12.98 17.30 -10.24
C LEU A 272 14.52 17.32 -10.11
N TYR A 273 15.15 18.47 -9.81
CA TYR A 273 16.61 18.64 -9.82
C TYR A 273 17.42 17.76 -8.83
N HIS A 274 16.76 17.08 -7.87
CA HIS A 274 17.39 16.12 -6.95
C HIS A 274 16.83 14.69 -7.09
N ARG A 275 16.12 14.42 -8.19
CA ARG A 275 15.52 13.12 -8.46
C ARG A 275 16.46 12.27 -9.33
N SER A 276 16.33 10.96 -9.23
CA SER A 276 17.06 10.04 -10.10
C SER A 276 16.65 10.24 -11.57
N GLN A 277 17.47 9.82 -12.53
CA GLN A 277 17.10 9.86 -13.95
C GLN A 277 15.83 9.03 -14.23
N GLU A 278 15.66 7.93 -13.51
CA GLU A 278 14.46 7.10 -13.62
C GLU A 278 13.23 7.82 -13.06
N ASP A 279 13.35 8.49 -11.92
CA ASP A 279 12.27 9.30 -11.35
C ASP A 279 11.87 10.43 -12.30
N ILE A 280 12.85 11.11 -12.90
CA ILE A 280 12.61 12.17 -13.90
C ILE A 280 11.84 11.59 -15.08
N ARG A 281 12.30 10.47 -15.64
CA ARG A 281 11.64 9.77 -16.74
C ARG A 281 10.22 9.37 -16.39
N ILE A 282 9.98 8.84 -15.19
CA ILE A 282 8.65 8.42 -14.73
C ILE A 282 7.71 9.63 -14.63
N ASN A 283 8.15 10.72 -13.98
CA ASN A 283 7.32 11.92 -13.81
C ASN A 283 7.02 12.61 -15.14
N THR A 284 8.00 12.69 -16.04
CA THR A 284 7.83 13.32 -17.37
C THR A 284 6.98 12.47 -18.32
N THR A 285 7.12 11.13 -18.26
CA THR A 285 6.22 10.22 -18.99
C THR A 285 4.78 10.37 -18.50
N PHE A 286 4.57 10.41 -17.18
CA PHE A 286 3.24 10.63 -16.62
C PHE A 286 2.64 11.97 -17.08
N GLY A 287 3.38 13.07 -16.97
CA GLY A 287 2.92 14.37 -17.44
C GLY A 287 2.60 14.40 -18.95
N SER A 288 3.40 13.69 -19.76
CA SER A 288 3.15 13.54 -21.20
C SER A 288 1.88 12.74 -21.48
N LEU A 289 1.59 11.67 -20.72
CA LEU A 289 0.34 10.92 -20.80
C LEU A 289 -0.87 11.79 -20.45
N LEU A 290 -0.76 12.59 -19.38
CA LEU A 290 -1.81 13.54 -19.00
C LEU A 290 -2.10 14.54 -20.11
N ARG A 291 -1.07 15.07 -20.77
CA ARG A 291 -1.22 15.98 -21.92
C ARG A 291 -1.85 15.27 -23.12
N LYS A 292 -1.37 14.08 -23.46
CA LYS A 292 -1.82 13.26 -24.59
C LYS A 292 -3.33 13.02 -24.55
N TYR A 293 -3.87 12.74 -23.37
CA TYR A 293 -5.30 12.45 -23.17
C TYR A 293 -6.13 13.65 -22.72
N GLY A 294 -5.54 14.86 -22.70
CA GLY A 294 -6.25 16.08 -22.34
C GLY A 294 -6.72 16.12 -20.88
N CYS A 295 -6.05 15.38 -19.99
CA CYS A 295 -6.35 15.38 -18.55
C CYS A 295 -5.94 16.68 -17.86
N VAL A 296 -5.10 17.48 -18.52
CA VAL A 296 -4.54 18.74 -18.01
C VAL A 296 -4.61 19.82 -19.07
N ALA A 297 -4.81 21.07 -18.64
CA ALA A 297 -4.91 22.22 -19.52
C ALA A 297 -3.55 22.58 -20.14
N ASN A 298 -2.47 22.40 -19.37
CA ASN A 298 -1.12 22.61 -19.83
C ASN A 298 -0.15 21.64 -19.16
N TYR A 299 0.86 21.23 -19.90
CA TYR A 299 2.01 20.48 -19.41
C TYR A 299 3.23 20.83 -20.26
N ASP A 300 4.30 21.22 -19.58
CA ASP A 300 5.61 21.47 -20.15
C ASP A 300 6.70 20.97 -19.20
N TYR A 301 7.85 20.58 -19.74
CA TYR A 301 8.99 20.16 -18.95
C TYR A 301 10.25 20.86 -19.45
N SER A 302 10.88 21.61 -18.56
CA SER A 302 12.17 22.28 -18.81
C SER A 302 13.30 21.31 -18.51
N ASP A 303 14.00 20.84 -19.56
CA ASP A 303 15.11 19.92 -19.38
C ASP A 303 16.35 20.57 -18.73
N ASN A 304 16.53 21.88 -18.95
CA ASN A 304 17.63 22.64 -18.33
C ASN A 304 17.40 22.83 -16.83
N GLU A 305 16.18 23.19 -16.43
CA GLU A 305 15.86 23.49 -15.04
C GLU A 305 15.38 22.25 -14.26
N LYS A 306 15.08 21.15 -14.98
CA LYS A 306 14.46 19.94 -14.44
C LYS A 306 13.17 20.26 -13.68
N ILE A 307 12.31 21.10 -14.26
CA ILE A 307 11.04 21.51 -13.67
C ILE A 307 9.90 21.11 -14.61
N ILE A 308 8.88 20.46 -14.05
CA ILE A 308 7.59 20.28 -14.71
C ILE A 308 6.72 21.49 -14.42
N ASN A 309 6.15 22.08 -15.46
CA ASN A 309 5.11 23.10 -15.36
C ASN A 309 3.78 22.48 -15.78
N LEU A 310 2.78 22.48 -14.89
CA LEU A 310 1.49 21.84 -15.15
C LEU A 310 0.33 22.71 -14.69
N THR A 311 -0.75 22.72 -15.48
CA THR A 311 -2.04 23.32 -15.10
C THR A 311 -3.15 22.27 -15.18
N PRO A 312 -3.76 21.85 -14.07
CA PRO A 312 -4.85 20.88 -14.09
C PRO A 312 -6.15 21.52 -14.60
N HIS A 313 -7.03 20.70 -15.18
CA HIS A 313 -8.39 21.12 -15.51
C HIS A 313 -9.28 21.19 -14.25
N ARG A 314 -10.32 22.03 -14.30
CA ARG A 314 -11.40 22.10 -13.30
C ARG A 314 -12.61 21.23 -13.66
N ARG A 315 -12.47 20.45 -14.72
CA ARG A 315 -13.45 19.50 -15.22
C ARG A 315 -13.68 18.41 -14.16
N GLU A 316 -14.95 18.13 -13.88
CA GLU A 316 -15.35 17.25 -12.78
C GLU A 316 -14.82 15.82 -12.99
N GLU A 317 -14.86 15.32 -14.22
CA GLU A 317 -14.38 13.98 -14.58
C GLU A 317 -12.90 13.78 -14.25
N PHE A 318 -12.05 14.78 -14.47
CA PHE A 318 -10.63 14.70 -14.12
C PHE A 318 -10.40 14.90 -12.63
N THR A 319 -11.23 15.71 -11.98
CA THR A 319 -11.18 15.86 -10.52
C THR A 319 -11.55 14.52 -9.86
N ARG A 320 -12.66 13.90 -10.24
CA ARG A 320 -13.05 12.55 -9.75
C ARG A 320 -11.94 11.54 -10.03
N PHE A 321 -11.42 11.52 -11.25
CA PHE A 321 -10.31 10.66 -11.64
C PHE A 321 -9.12 10.74 -10.69
N PHE A 322 -8.56 11.93 -10.42
CA PHE A 322 -7.39 12.06 -9.54
C PHE A 322 -7.71 11.82 -8.06
N PHE A 323 -8.95 12.06 -7.63
CA PHE A 323 -9.33 11.89 -6.22
C PHE A 323 -9.69 10.45 -5.84
N GLY A 324 -10.00 9.58 -6.80
CA GLY A 324 -10.37 8.19 -6.50
C GLY A 324 -10.38 7.26 -7.71
N ASP A 325 -11.05 7.64 -8.80
CA ASP A 325 -11.40 6.70 -9.88
C ASP A 325 -10.16 6.07 -10.56
N TRP A 326 -9.01 6.75 -10.56
CA TRP A 326 -7.77 6.18 -11.09
C TRP A 326 -7.40 4.87 -10.38
N PHE A 327 -7.67 4.79 -9.07
CA PHE A 327 -7.31 3.62 -8.28
C PHE A 327 -8.24 2.45 -8.60
N GLU A 328 -9.55 2.70 -8.72
CA GLU A 328 -10.52 1.69 -9.18
C GLU A 328 -10.15 1.14 -10.57
N ARG A 329 -9.79 2.02 -11.52
CA ARG A 329 -9.34 1.63 -12.86
C ARG A 329 -8.06 0.79 -12.81
N PHE A 330 -7.11 1.16 -11.96
CA PHE A 330 -5.88 0.38 -11.76
C PHE A 330 -6.16 -1.00 -11.16
N ILE A 331 -7.01 -1.08 -10.12
CA ILE A 331 -7.40 -2.34 -9.49
C ILE A 331 -8.17 -3.22 -10.48
N HIS A 332 -9.07 -2.63 -11.28
CA HIS A 332 -9.73 -3.35 -12.36
C HIS A 332 -8.73 -3.95 -13.34
N HIS A 333 -7.75 -3.16 -13.81
CA HIS A 333 -6.73 -3.66 -14.73
C HIS A 333 -5.95 -4.85 -14.13
N GLN A 334 -5.52 -4.74 -12.86
CA GLN A 334 -4.78 -5.82 -12.20
C GLN A 334 -5.64 -7.09 -12.05
N THR A 335 -6.91 -6.96 -11.66
CA THR A 335 -7.84 -8.07 -11.51
C THR A 335 -8.19 -8.71 -12.86
N ALA A 336 -8.56 -7.90 -13.86
CA ALA A 336 -8.89 -8.38 -15.20
C ALA A 336 -7.70 -9.09 -15.87
N SER A 337 -6.48 -8.53 -15.72
CA SER A 337 -5.26 -9.19 -16.20
C SER A 337 -5.02 -10.51 -15.48
N PHE A 338 -5.21 -10.56 -14.16
CA PHE A 338 -5.08 -11.80 -13.39
C PHE A 338 -6.07 -12.86 -13.89
N LEU A 339 -7.36 -12.52 -13.98
CA LEU A 339 -8.41 -13.44 -14.39
C LEU A 339 -8.16 -13.98 -15.80
N LYS A 340 -7.81 -13.09 -16.74
CA LYS A 340 -7.52 -13.44 -18.13
C LYS A 340 -6.31 -14.36 -18.25
N THR A 341 -5.21 -14.05 -17.55
CA THR A 341 -3.98 -14.87 -17.60
C THR A 341 -4.20 -16.27 -17.03
N HIS A 342 -5.13 -16.44 -16.08
CA HIS A 342 -5.46 -17.74 -15.50
C HIS A 342 -6.64 -18.44 -16.21
N GLY A 343 -7.12 -17.91 -17.33
CA GLY A 343 -8.18 -18.54 -18.12
C GLY A 343 -9.57 -18.53 -17.47
N TYR A 344 -9.80 -17.66 -16.48
CA TYR A 344 -11.11 -17.54 -15.86
C TYR A 344 -12.08 -16.85 -16.81
N HIS A 345 -13.27 -17.42 -16.95
CA HIS A 345 -14.40 -16.73 -17.55
C HIS A 345 -15.04 -15.81 -16.50
N TYR A 346 -15.25 -14.55 -16.84
CA TYR A 346 -15.84 -13.59 -15.91
C TYR A 346 -16.65 -12.52 -16.63
N GLU A 347 -17.64 -12.00 -15.91
CA GLU A 347 -18.29 -10.71 -16.20
C GLU A 347 -17.89 -9.70 -15.13
N VAL A 348 -17.94 -8.41 -15.47
CA VAL A 348 -17.61 -7.32 -14.54
C VAL A 348 -18.62 -6.19 -14.67
N ILE A 349 -19.03 -5.66 -13.52
CA ILE A 349 -19.79 -4.44 -13.36
C ILE A 349 -18.92 -3.47 -12.55
N SER A 350 -18.76 -2.25 -13.02
CA SER A 350 -17.95 -1.23 -12.35
C SER A 350 -18.74 0.03 -12.05
N ASN A 351 -18.46 0.67 -10.92
CA ASN A 351 -19.13 1.88 -10.45
C ASN A 351 -20.65 1.73 -10.57
N ALA A 352 -21.17 0.62 -10.04
CA ALA A 352 -22.56 0.25 -10.16
C ALA A 352 -23.37 0.99 -9.09
N GLU A 353 -24.30 1.84 -9.50
CA GLU A 353 -25.30 2.40 -8.59
C GLU A 353 -26.34 1.32 -8.31
N VAL A 354 -26.42 0.86 -7.06
CA VAL A 354 -27.30 -0.23 -6.65
C VAL A 354 -28.27 0.17 -5.55
N ILE A 355 -29.39 -0.54 -5.47
CA ILE A 355 -30.34 -0.49 -4.35
C ILE A 355 -30.32 -1.86 -3.67
N PHE A 356 -30.04 -1.86 -2.36
CA PHE A 356 -30.07 -3.05 -1.53
C PHE A 356 -31.49 -3.45 -1.12
N PRO A 357 -31.70 -4.67 -0.58
CA PRO A 357 -33.02 -5.13 -0.14
C PRO A 357 -33.67 -4.24 0.93
N ASN A 358 -32.84 -3.57 1.73
CA ASN A 358 -33.25 -2.61 2.75
C ASN A 358 -33.55 -1.20 2.21
N GLN A 359 -33.54 -1.02 0.88
CA GLN A 359 -33.71 0.25 0.16
C GLN A 359 -32.54 1.24 0.25
N ASP A 360 -31.42 0.84 0.85
CA ASP A 360 -30.22 1.68 0.85
C ASP A 360 -29.63 1.78 -0.56
N GLU A 361 -29.32 3.01 -0.98
CA GLU A 361 -28.57 3.27 -2.21
C GLU A 361 -27.08 3.21 -1.94
N TYR A 362 -26.35 2.59 -2.86
CA TYR A 362 -24.91 2.41 -2.73
C TYR A 362 -24.20 2.34 -4.08
N GLU A 363 -22.92 2.70 -4.12
CA GLU A 363 -22.07 2.53 -5.30
C GLU A 363 -21.12 1.35 -5.07
N LEU A 364 -21.18 0.32 -5.92
CA LEU A 364 -20.19 -0.76 -5.94
C LEU A 364 -19.05 -0.38 -6.88
N ASP A 365 -17.83 -0.29 -6.35
CA ASP A 365 -16.65 0.04 -7.17
C ASP A 365 -16.41 -1.01 -8.26
N LEU A 366 -16.23 -2.27 -7.89
CA LEU A 366 -16.04 -3.38 -8.83
C LEU A 366 -16.75 -4.64 -8.33
N PHE A 367 -17.61 -5.22 -9.16
CA PHE A 367 -18.27 -6.50 -8.92
C PHE A 367 -18.00 -7.44 -10.10
N TYR A 368 -17.43 -8.60 -9.82
CA TYR A 368 -17.18 -9.64 -10.81
C TYR A 368 -18.05 -10.85 -10.52
N LEU A 369 -18.50 -11.50 -11.59
CA LEU A 369 -19.00 -12.86 -11.52
C LEU A 369 -18.02 -13.76 -12.25
N VAL A 370 -17.21 -14.51 -11.50
CA VAL A 370 -16.15 -15.38 -12.02
C VAL A 370 -16.66 -16.82 -11.99
N GLN A 371 -16.99 -17.39 -13.15
CA GLN A 371 -17.57 -18.74 -13.25
C GLN A 371 -18.74 -18.95 -12.27
N GLY A 372 -19.67 -17.99 -12.19
CA GLY A 372 -20.81 -18.03 -11.27
C GLY A 372 -20.50 -17.69 -9.81
N HIS A 373 -19.24 -17.41 -9.45
CA HIS A 373 -18.85 -17.04 -8.10
C HIS A 373 -18.64 -15.52 -7.99
N PRO A 374 -19.26 -14.86 -6.99
CA PRO A 374 -19.15 -13.42 -6.86
C PRO A 374 -17.77 -13.04 -6.31
N LEU A 375 -17.19 -11.98 -6.86
CA LEU A 375 -16.00 -11.33 -6.34
C LEU A 375 -16.27 -9.83 -6.31
N TRP A 376 -16.43 -9.28 -5.12
CA TRP A 376 -16.65 -7.87 -4.89
C TRP A 376 -15.35 -7.21 -4.42
N ILE A 377 -15.00 -6.08 -5.02
CA ILE A 377 -13.80 -5.31 -4.68
C ILE A 377 -14.17 -3.84 -4.49
N GLU A 378 -13.96 -3.35 -3.27
CA GLU A 378 -14.09 -1.96 -2.88
C GLU A 378 -12.70 -1.31 -2.83
N CYS A 379 -12.53 -0.13 -3.40
CA CYS A 379 -11.26 0.58 -3.55
C CYS A 379 -11.22 1.84 -2.69
N LYS A 380 -10.14 2.05 -1.93
CA LYS A 380 -9.92 3.30 -1.17
C LYS A 380 -8.53 3.87 -1.42
N ALA A 381 -8.48 5.00 -2.13
CA ALA A 381 -7.26 5.77 -2.39
C ALA A 381 -6.85 6.73 -1.23
N GLY A 382 -7.69 6.86 -0.19
CA GLY A 382 -7.54 7.86 0.89
C GLY A 382 -7.27 7.30 2.29
N LYS A 383 -6.95 8.19 3.25
CA LYS A 383 -6.47 7.86 4.60
C LYS A 383 -7.55 7.53 5.65
N SER A 384 -8.83 7.58 5.29
CA SER A 384 -9.95 7.52 6.26
C SER A 384 -10.79 6.24 6.14
N PHE A 385 -10.22 5.13 5.69
CA PHE A 385 -10.98 3.91 5.44
C PHE A 385 -11.45 3.21 6.74
N ASP A 386 -10.73 3.37 7.86
CA ASP A 386 -11.07 2.80 9.16
C ASP A 386 -12.48 3.18 9.66
N GLN A 387 -12.99 4.36 9.28
CA GLN A 387 -14.32 4.83 9.69
C GLN A 387 -15.47 4.13 8.96
N TYR A 388 -15.15 3.47 7.84
CA TYR A 388 -16.15 2.90 6.94
C TYR A 388 -16.02 1.38 6.81
N ILE A 389 -14.98 0.77 7.40
CA ILE A 389 -14.72 -0.66 7.28
C ILE A 389 -15.87 -1.53 7.82
N GLU A 390 -16.53 -1.09 8.89
CA GLU A 390 -17.74 -1.74 9.41
C GLU A 390 -18.88 -1.72 8.39
N GLN A 391 -19.08 -0.59 7.72
CA GLN A 391 -20.13 -0.46 6.70
C GLN A 391 -19.86 -1.39 5.52
N TYR A 392 -18.61 -1.48 5.06
CA TYR A 392 -18.25 -2.43 3.99
C TYR A 392 -18.40 -3.88 4.43
N SER A 393 -18.03 -4.21 5.67
CA SER A 393 -18.21 -5.53 6.26
C SER A 393 -19.69 -5.94 6.26
N ASN A 394 -20.57 -5.03 6.69
CA ASN A 394 -22.02 -5.28 6.71
C ASN A 394 -22.58 -5.42 5.29
N ARG A 395 -22.10 -4.63 4.33
CA ARG A 395 -22.52 -4.71 2.92
C ARG A 395 -22.12 -6.01 2.24
N GLY A 396 -20.92 -6.52 2.52
CA GLY A 396 -20.49 -7.84 2.03
C GLY A 396 -21.44 -8.95 2.47
N ALA A 397 -21.90 -8.88 3.74
CA ALA A 397 -22.91 -9.79 4.28
C ALA A 397 -24.28 -9.61 3.60
N ILE A 398 -24.73 -8.37 3.36
CA ILE A 398 -26.00 -8.09 2.65
C ILE A 398 -25.96 -8.62 1.21
N LEU A 399 -24.83 -8.47 0.51
CA LEU A 399 -24.64 -9.00 -0.83
C LEU A 399 -24.59 -10.54 -0.87
N GLY A 400 -24.38 -11.21 0.27
CA GLY A 400 -24.14 -12.65 0.31
C GLY A 400 -22.79 -13.07 -0.26
N VAL A 401 -21.81 -12.15 -0.31
CA VAL A 401 -20.48 -12.45 -0.85
C VAL A 401 -19.61 -13.06 0.26
N PRO A 402 -18.96 -14.22 0.01
CA PRO A 402 -18.05 -14.82 0.98
C PRO A 402 -16.91 -13.87 1.37
N LYS A 403 -16.47 -13.92 2.63
CA LYS A 403 -15.39 -13.07 3.17
C LYS A 403 -14.14 -13.01 2.28
N ASP A 404 -13.69 -14.15 1.78
CA ASP A 404 -12.49 -14.24 0.94
C ASP A 404 -12.69 -13.61 -0.44
N SER A 405 -13.95 -13.47 -0.88
CA SER A 405 -14.33 -12.85 -2.16
C SER A 405 -14.92 -11.43 -2.01
N ALA A 406 -14.98 -10.90 -0.79
CA ALA A 406 -15.35 -9.51 -0.50
C ALA A 406 -14.09 -8.73 -0.08
N LEU A 407 -13.45 -8.08 -1.06
CA LEU A 407 -12.15 -7.44 -0.89
C LEU A 407 -12.30 -5.94 -0.70
N MET A 408 -11.54 -5.39 0.24
CA MET A 408 -11.33 -3.95 0.40
C MET A 408 -9.86 -3.63 0.13
N VAL A 409 -9.57 -2.99 -1.00
CA VAL A 409 -8.21 -2.63 -1.39
C VAL A 409 -7.95 -1.19 -0.98
N VAL A 410 -6.95 -0.99 -0.12
CA VAL A 410 -6.59 0.31 0.42
C VAL A 410 -5.18 0.70 -0.03
N LEU A 411 -5.09 1.85 -0.69
CA LEU A 411 -3.84 2.36 -1.23
C LEU A 411 -2.84 2.71 -0.13
N ASN A 412 -1.62 2.18 -0.24
CA ASN A 412 -0.52 2.37 0.72
C ASN A 412 -0.84 1.93 2.17
N LEU A 413 -1.77 0.99 2.35
CA LEU A 413 -2.00 0.38 3.66
C LEU A 413 -0.88 -0.62 3.98
N PRO A 414 -0.18 -0.49 5.13
CA PRO A 414 0.79 -1.50 5.55
C PRO A 414 0.14 -2.88 5.69
N GLU A 415 0.85 -3.92 5.25
CA GLU A 415 0.34 -5.29 5.22
C GLU A 415 -0.14 -5.78 6.59
N THR A 416 0.60 -5.47 7.66
CA THR A 416 0.21 -5.81 9.04
C THR A 416 -1.12 -5.17 9.46
N GLN A 417 -1.44 -3.98 8.96
CA GLN A 417 -2.73 -3.34 9.21
C GLN A 417 -3.83 -3.98 8.38
N ALA A 418 -3.54 -4.35 7.13
CA ALA A 418 -4.50 -5.07 6.28
C ALA A 418 -4.88 -6.43 6.89
N GLU A 419 -3.91 -7.16 7.45
CA GLU A 419 -4.15 -8.44 8.13
C GLU A 419 -4.98 -8.29 9.40
N ALA A 420 -4.57 -7.39 10.31
CA ALA A 420 -5.31 -7.14 11.54
C ALA A 420 -6.77 -6.75 11.27
N ARG A 421 -7.03 -6.02 10.18
CA ARG A 421 -8.39 -5.68 9.75
C ARG A 421 -9.12 -6.86 9.10
N THR A 422 -8.43 -7.67 8.31
CA THR A 422 -9.00 -8.90 7.76
C THR A 422 -9.45 -9.86 8.86
N GLU A 423 -8.72 -9.96 9.96
CA GLU A 423 -9.11 -10.80 11.10
C GLU A 423 -10.34 -10.25 11.83
N MET A 424 -10.40 -8.93 12.00
CA MET A 424 -11.43 -8.24 12.76
C MET A 424 -12.79 -8.16 12.05
N TRP A 425 -12.80 -8.15 10.71
CA TRP A 425 -14.01 -7.89 9.92
C TRP A 425 -14.38 -9.07 9.01
N SER A 426 -15.63 -9.06 8.52
CA SER A 426 -16.16 -10.09 7.62
C SER A 426 -15.80 -9.85 6.16
N ILE A 427 -14.72 -9.10 5.92
CA ILE A 427 -14.18 -8.76 4.60
C ILE A 427 -12.67 -8.92 4.61
N THR A 428 -12.11 -9.16 3.43
CA THR A 428 -10.67 -9.30 3.23
C THR A 428 -10.05 -7.95 2.88
N VAL A 429 -9.12 -7.46 3.69
CA VAL A 429 -8.44 -6.19 3.42
C VAL A 429 -7.11 -6.44 2.71
N ALA A 430 -6.87 -5.69 1.65
CA ALA A 430 -5.68 -5.75 0.82
C ALA A 430 -5.10 -4.35 0.57
N ASN A 431 -3.91 -4.31 -0.01
CA ASN A 431 -3.34 -3.11 -0.62
C ASN A 431 -2.99 -3.42 -2.09
N GLN A 432 -2.42 -2.44 -2.79
CA GLN A 432 -2.05 -2.61 -4.20
C GLN A 432 -1.07 -3.76 -4.47
N ASP A 433 -0.23 -4.12 -3.49
CA ASP A 433 0.80 -5.16 -3.62
C ASP A 433 0.27 -6.55 -3.23
N THR A 434 -0.70 -6.61 -2.32
CA THR A 434 -1.28 -7.85 -1.80
C THR A 434 -2.57 -8.28 -2.50
N LEU A 435 -3.13 -7.46 -3.41
CA LEU A 435 -4.31 -7.79 -4.21
C LEU A 435 -4.21 -9.16 -4.88
N ILE A 436 -3.13 -9.41 -5.65
CA ILE A 436 -3.00 -10.66 -6.42
C ILE A 436 -2.96 -11.91 -5.51
N PRO A 437 -2.17 -11.94 -4.42
CA PRO A 437 -2.28 -13.00 -3.41
C PRO A 437 -3.71 -13.22 -2.90
N ARG A 438 -4.46 -12.14 -2.59
CA ARG A 438 -5.85 -12.25 -2.10
C ARG A 438 -6.81 -12.79 -3.16
N LEU A 439 -6.67 -12.38 -4.43
CA LEU A 439 -7.44 -12.93 -5.54
C LEU A 439 -7.22 -14.44 -5.70
N ARG A 440 -6.00 -14.92 -5.52
CA ARG A 440 -5.71 -16.37 -5.58
C ARG A 440 -6.46 -17.13 -4.49
N VAL A 441 -6.53 -16.58 -3.27
CA VAL A 441 -7.27 -17.20 -2.16
C VAL A 441 -8.77 -17.17 -2.47
N ALA A 442 -9.31 -16.02 -2.90
CA ALA A 442 -10.71 -15.84 -3.25
C ALA A 442 -11.21 -16.86 -4.29
N LEU A 443 -10.33 -17.25 -5.22
CA LEU A 443 -10.67 -18.09 -6.37
C LEU A 443 -10.06 -19.50 -6.27
N ALA A 444 -9.49 -19.87 -5.13
CA ALA A 444 -8.76 -21.14 -4.96
C ALA A 444 -9.64 -22.39 -5.16
N SER A 445 -10.95 -22.26 -4.89
CA SER A 445 -11.94 -23.33 -5.08
C SER A 445 -12.41 -23.49 -6.53
N LEU A 446 -12.02 -22.58 -7.43
CA LEU A 446 -12.52 -22.57 -8.80
C LEU A 446 -11.59 -23.34 -9.74
N PRO A 447 -12.12 -24.23 -10.59
CA PRO A 447 -11.32 -24.88 -11.61
C PRO A 447 -10.92 -23.85 -12.67
N ALA A 448 -9.62 -23.65 -12.87
CA ALA A 448 -9.12 -22.90 -14.03
C ALA A 448 -9.58 -23.61 -15.32
N VAL A 449 -10.23 -22.89 -16.23
CA VAL A 449 -10.65 -23.48 -17.51
C VAL A 449 -9.40 -23.73 -18.34
N ALA A 450 -9.13 -24.99 -18.67
CA ALA A 450 -8.13 -25.32 -19.68
C ALA A 450 -8.50 -24.59 -20.97
N ALA A 451 -7.60 -23.74 -21.48
CA ALA A 451 -7.78 -23.03 -22.73
C ALA A 451 -8.15 -24.03 -23.83
N GLN A 452 -9.40 -23.96 -24.32
CA GLN A 452 -9.86 -24.79 -25.42
C GLN A 452 -9.04 -24.42 -26.66
N THR A 453 -8.13 -25.31 -27.04
CA THR A 453 -7.45 -25.26 -28.32
C THR A 453 -8.47 -25.60 -29.41
N HIS A 454 -9.09 -24.57 -29.98
CA HIS A 454 -9.77 -24.71 -31.27
C HIS A 454 -8.74 -25.15 -32.31
N SER A 455 -8.79 -26.42 -32.69
CA SER A 455 -8.12 -26.95 -33.88
C SER A 455 -8.95 -26.55 -35.12
N PRO A 456 -8.42 -25.77 -36.06
CA PRO A 456 -9.01 -25.68 -37.39
C PRO A 456 -8.54 -26.89 -38.20
N GLY A 457 -9.50 -27.51 -38.88
CA GLY A 457 -9.30 -28.70 -39.69
C GLY A 457 -8.32 -28.53 -40.85
N THR A 458 -7.76 -29.69 -41.17
CA THR A 458 -6.99 -30.13 -42.33
C THR A 458 -7.27 -29.36 -43.64
N GLY A 459 -6.22 -28.79 -44.23
CA GLY A 459 -6.21 -28.21 -45.58
C GLY A 459 -4.80 -27.94 -46.09
N ALA A 460 -4.35 -28.79 -47.01
CA ALA A 460 -3.07 -28.90 -47.73
C ALA A 460 -2.15 -27.66 -47.94
N ILE A 461 -0.87 -27.89 -47.60
CA ILE A 461 0.41 -27.57 -48.27
C ILE A 461 0.41 -26.49 -49.37
N ALA A 462 1.17 -25.41 -49.13
CA ALA A 462 2.08 -24.82 -50.12
C ALA A 462 3.27 -24.15 -49.40
N THR A 463 4.47 -24.59 -49.78
CA THR A 463 5.79 -24.20 -49.27
C THR A 463 6.22 -22.82 -49.75
N SER A 464 6.67 -21.96 -48.83
CA SER A 464 7.56 -20.83 -49.14
C SER A 464 8.43 -20.47 -47.90
N PRO A 465 9.69 -20.06 -48.10
CA PRO A 465 10.72 -19.97 -47.06
C PRO A 465 10.47 -18.80 -46.09
N PRO A 466 11.02 -18.83 -44.87
CA PRO A 466 10.82 -17.75 -43.91
C PRO A 466 11.59 -16.50 -44.35
N PRO A 467 10.96 -15.31 -44.39
CA PRO A 467 11.70 -14.07 -44.47
C PRO A 467 12.37 -13.81 -43.13
N SER A 468 13.66 -13.50 -43.19
CA SER A 468 14.49 -13.00 -42.11
C SER A 468 13.78 -11.94 -41.26
N SER A 469 13.70 -12.20 -39.95
CA SER A 469 13.19 -11.30 -38.92
C SER A 469 13.95 -9.95 -38.92
N PRO A 470 13.26 -8.81 -39.05
CA PRO A 470 13.81 -7.53 -38.63
C PRO A 470 13.53 -7.34 -37.13
N LEU A 471 14.59 -7.00 -36.39
CA LEU A 471 14.55 -6.43 -35.05
C LEU A 471 13.48 -5.33 -34.92
N GLY A 472 12.73 -5.36 -33.81
CA GLY A 472 12.05 -4.17 -33.30
C GLY A 472 10.62 -4.40 -32.82
N ALA A 473 10.42 -5.15 -31.74
CA ALA A 473 9.19 -5.09 -30.96
C ALA A 473 9.52 -5.24 -29.47
N SER A 474 9.00 -4.32 -28.66
CA SER A 474 9.09 -4.33 -27.20
C SER A 474 8.30 -5.52 -26.67
N VAL A 475 9.02 -6.60 -26.31
CA VAL A 475 8.46 -7.79 -25.68
C VAL A 475 8.79 -7.72 -24.20
N SER A 476 7.76 -7.70 -23.34
CA SER A 476 7.92 -7.88 -21.90
C SER A 476 8.68 -9.18 -21.62
N THR A 477 9.85 -9.15 -20.98
CA THR A 477 10.55 -10.40 -20.64
C THR A 477 9.75 -11.20 -19.62
N PRO A 478 9.76 -12.54 -19.65
CA PRO A 478 9.04 -13.38 -18.67
C PRO A 478 9.34 -13.06 -17.19
N LEU A 479 10.52 -12.54 -16.89
CA LEU A 479 10.88 -11.99 -15.57
C LEU A 479 9.96 -10.84 -15.12
N SER A 480 9.62 -9.93 -16.04
CA SER A 480 8.69 -8.82 -15.77
C SER A 480 7.27 -9.33 -15.51
N GLN A 481 6.84 -10.37 -16.24
CA GLN A 481 5.55 -11.04 -16.03
C GLN A 481 5.51 -11.81 -14.69
N ALA A 482 6.66 -12.36 -14.27
CA ALA A 482 6.82 -13.05 -12.98
C ALA A 482 6.88 -12.11 -11.76
N LYS A 483 6.84 -10.77 -11.97
CA LYS A 483 7.01 -9.75 -10.91
C LYS A 483 8.30 -9.92 -10.09
N LEU A 484 9.34 -10.48 -10.69
CA LEU A 484 10.67 -10.62 -10.08
C LEU A 484 11.64 -9.66 -10.75
N LYS A 485 12.29 -8.80 -9.96
CA LYS A 485 13.30 -7.85 -10.41
C LYS A 485 14.68 -8.34 -9.95
N PRO A 486 15.56 -8.81 -10.83
CA PRO A 486 16.76 -9.55 -10.42
C PRO A 486 17.81 -8.80 -9.58
N ALA A 487 17.61 -7.51 -9.24
CA ALA A 487 18.51 -6.68 -8.43
C ALA A 487 20.01 -6.85 -8.76
N ARG A 488 20.35 -7.11 -10.03
CA ARG A 488 21.66 -7.62 -10.48
C ARG A 488 22.86 -6.88 -9.87
N GLN A 489 22.81 -5.56 -9.82
CA GLN A 489 23.91 -4.72 -9.36
C GLN A 489 24.11 -4.73 -7.83
N HIS A 490 23.06 -5.04 -7.08
CA HIS A 490 23.05 -4.93 -5.61
C HIS A 490 22.93 -6.28 -4.91
N ARG A 491 22.48 -7.32 -5.62
CA ARG A 491 22.13 -8.62 -5.04
C ARG A 491 23.27 -9.22 -4.22
N ARG A 492 24.47 -9.30 -4.77
CA ARG A 492 25.63 -9.88 -4.07
C ARG A 492 25.91 -9.17 -2.74
N THR A 493 25.96 -7.85 -2.76
CA THR A 493 26.15 -7.03 -1.57
C THR A 493 25.04 -7.20 -0.54
N ILE A 494 23.78 -7.31 -0.99
CA ILE A 494 22.64 -7.58 -0.10
C ILE A 494 22.79 -8.95 0.56
N LEU A 495 23.21 -9.98 -0.19
CA LEU A 495 23.42 -11.34 0.33
C LEU A 495 24.58 -11.41 1.33
N GLU A 496 25.71 -10.76 1.02
CA GLU A 496 26.86 -10.64 1.94
C GLU A 496 26.45 -9.96 3.25
N THR A 497 25.70 -8.86 3.14
CA THR A 497 25.20 -8.13 4.31
C THR A 497 24.19 -8.96 5.09
N LEU A 498 23.25 -9.65 4.42
CA LEU A 498 22.28 -10.53 5.06
C LEU A 498 22.96 -11.63 5.89
N ILE A 499 23.96 -12.31 5.31
CA ILE A 499 24.76 -13.32 6.01
C ILE A 499 25.42 -12.71 7.26
N GLN A 500 26.10 -11.58 7.09
CA GLN A 500 26.79 -10.90 8.19
C GLN A 500 25.81 -10.49 9.30
N ARG A 501 24.64 -9.94 8.95
CA ARG A 501 23.65 -9.48 9.93
C ARG A 501 22.98 -10.63 10.66
N LEU A 502 22.65 -11.72 9.98
CA LEU A 502 22.11 -12.92 10.62
C LEU A 502 23.11 -13.56 11.61
N GLN A 503 24.41 -13.44 11.37
CA GLN A 503 25.43 -13.89 12.31
C GLN A 503 25.59 -12.97 13.53
N ALA A 504 25.27 -11.67 13.38
CA ALA A 504 25.48 -10.66 14.41
C ALA A 504 24.27 -10.43 15.32
N LEU A 505 23.07 -10.82 14.88
CA LEU A 505 21.82 -10.54 15.58
C LEU A 505 21.33 -11.76 16.39
N PRO A 506 20.60 -11.55 17.49
CA PRO A 506 19.99 -12.64 18.25
C PRO A 506 18.84 -13.26 17.44
N LEU A 507 19.05 -14.49 16.95
CA LEU A 507 18.05 -15.26 16.23
C LEU A 507 17.19 -16.09 17.19
N PRO A 508 15.94 -16.44 16.82
CA PRO A 508 15.29 -16.17 15.53
C PRO A 508 14.69 -14.77 15.42
N LEU A 509 14.66 -14.22 14.21
CA LEU A 509 14.11 -12.89 13.91
C LEU A 509 13.00 -12.96 12.88
N SER A 510 12.01 -12.07 12.97
CA SER A 510 11.03 -11.94 11.90
C SER A 510 11.70 -11.44 10.62
N CYS A 511 11.14 -11.77 9.46
CA CYS A 511 11.69 -11.23 8.22
C CYS A 511 11.53 -9.70 8.13
N TYR A 512 10.57 -9.13 8.87
CA TYR A 512 10.41 -7.68 9.00
C TYR A 512 11.60 -7.05 9.74
N ASP A 513 12.06 -7.67 10.83
CA ASP A 513 13.22 -7.19 11.59
C ASP A 513 14.50 -7.29 10.77
N ILE A 514 14.71 -8.41 10.08
CA ILE A 514 15.84 -8.62 9.16
C ILE A 514 15.80 -7.58 8.02
N LYS A 515 14.62 -7.33 7.46
CA LYS A 515 14.43 -6.32 6.41
C LYS A 515 14.76 -4.92 6.91
N ASN A 516 14.27 -4.52 8.08
CA ASN A 516 14.52 -3.19 8.62
C ASN A 516 15.99 -2.99 8.95
N ASP A 517 16.63 -4.00 9.52
CA ASP A 517 18.06 -3.99 9.82
C ASP A 517 18.90 -3.88 8.54
N LEU A 518 18.55 -4.63 7.49
CA LEU A 518 19.17 -4.51 6.18
C LEU A 518 18.94 -3.14 5.54
N ILE A 519 17.72 -2.60 5.60
CA ILE A 519 17.42 -1.26 5.10
C ILE A 519 18.27 -0.24 5.84
N GLN A 520 18.31 -0.27 7.17
CA GLN A 520 19.10 0.66 7.97
C GLN A 520 20.60 0.58 7.62
N THR A 521 21.11 -0.64 7.44
CA THR A 521 22.53 -0.87 7.12
C THR A 521 22.89 -0.46 5.68
N LEU A 522 22.02 -0.75 4.72
CA LEU A 522 22.31 -0.59 3.29
C LEU A 522 21.88 0.76 2.72
N THR A 523 20.97 1.49 3.38
CA THR A 523 20.58 2.85 2.99
C THR A 523 21.44 3.95 3.60
N ASP A 524 22.45 3.60 4.43
CA ASP A 524 23.36 4.57 5.05
C ASP A 524 24.07 5.40 3.95
N PRO A 525 23.91 6.74 3.95
CA PRO A 525 24.57 7.62 2.98
C PRO A 525 26.10 7.58 3.05
N ASN A 526 26.69 7.13 4.17
CA ASN A 526 28.14 7.05 4.36
C ASN A 526 28.74 5.68 4.00
N ARG A 527 27.94 4.75 3.45
CA ARG A 527 28.38 3.40 3.10
C ARG A 527 29.39 3.39 1.95
N SER A 528 30.49 2.64 2.12
CA SER A 528 31.43 2.33 1.03
C SER A 528 30.72 1.56 -0.08
N GLY A 529 30.53 2.21 -1.24
CA GLY A 529 29.76 1.69 -2.38
C GLY A 529 28.39 2.33 -2.58
N GLY A 530 28.04 3.35 -1.79
CA GLY A 530 26.82 4.13 -1.91
C GLY A 530 25.58 3.48 -1.27
N PRO A 531 24.52 4.27 -1.03
CA PRO A 531 23.26 3.79 -0.46
C PRO A 531 22.50 2.94 -1.47
N ILE A 532 21.94 1.82 -1.01
CA ILE A 532 21.07 0.94 -1.78
C ILE A 532 19.63 1.19 -1.34
N ASN A 533 18.75 1.51 -2.30
CA ASN A 533 17.33 1.73 -2.02
C ASN A 533 16.65 0.47 -1.45
N ALA A 534 15.54 0.67 -0.73
CA ALA A 534 14.80 -0.44 -0.11
C ALA A 534 14.22 -1.45 -1.12
N THR A 535 13.97 -1.04 -2.37
CA THR A 535 13.37 -1.89 -3.40
C THR A 535 14.25 -3.10 -3.76
N PRO A 536 15.53 -2.94 -4.17
CA PRO A 536 16.46 -4.06 -4.35
C PRO A 536 16.53 -5.03 -3.16
N ILE A 537 16.49 -4.50 -1.93
CA ILE A 537 16.55 -5.31 -0.70
C ILE A 537 15.32 -6.21 -0.60
N ASN A 538 14.13 -5.64 -0.81
CA ASN A 538 12.87 -6.39 -0.82
C ASN A 538 12.83 -7.46 -1.91
N ASP A 539 13.29 -7.13 -3.12
CA ASP A 539 13.29 -8.05 -4.25
C ASP A 539 14.18 -9.27 -3.99
N VAL A 540 15.36 -9.07 -3.37
CA VAL A 540 16.26 -10.17 -2.99
C VAL A 540 15.67 -11.02 -1.87
N LEU A 541 15.14 -10.42 -0.81
CA LEU A 541 14.51 -11.16 0.30
C LEU A 541 13.33 -12.01 -0.18
N ARG A 542 12.49 -11.44 -1.05
CA ARG A 542 11.37 -12.17 -1.66
C ARG A 542 11.84 -13.34 -2.52
N THR A 543 12.91 -13.14 -3.28
CA THR A 543 13.50 -14.21 -4.11
C THR A 543 14.05 -15.35 -3.26
N LEU A 544 14.71 -15.03 -2.15
CA LEU A 544 15.21 -16.04 -1.19
C LEU A 544 14.07 -16.80 -0.51
N LEU A 545 12.98 -16.12 -0.16
CA LEU A 545 11.78 -16.75 0.42
C LEU A 545 11.14 -17.72 -0.57
N ILE A 546 10.94 -17.31 -1.82
CA ILE A 546 10.38 -18.19 -2.87
C ILE A 546 11.31 -19.36 -3.18
N GLY A 547 12.62 -19.14 -3.07
CA GLY A 547 13.66 -20.15 -3.28
C GLY A 547 13.97 -21.03 -2.09
N ASP A 548 13.13 -21.03 -1.04
CA ASP A 548 13.28 -21.86 0.15
C ASP A 548 14.65 -21.71 0.85
N CYS A 549 15.23 -20.51 0.83
CA CYS A 549 16.56 -20.24 1.36
C CYS A 549 16.58 -19.91 2.85
N PHE A 550 15.42 -19.60 3.44
CA PHE A 550 15.28 -19.29 4.87
C PHE A 550 14.76 -20.51 5.62
N LEU A 551 15.30 -20.77 6.81
CA LEU A 551 14.93 -21.86 7.69
C LEU A 551 14.38 -21.34 9.01
N ASP A 552 13.35 -21.99 9.54
CA ASP A 552 12.81 -21.73 10.87
C ASP A 552 13.62 -22.45 11.98
N ALA A 553 13.20 -22.30 13.23
CA ALA A 553 13.87 -22.93 14.38
C ALA A 553 13.84 -24.47 14.34
N ALA A 554 12.92 -25.07 13.57
CA ALA A 554 12.83 -26.52 13.34
C ALA A 554 13.63 -26.97 12.11
N GLY A 555 14.36 -26.06 11.45
CA GLY A 555 15.13 -26.34 10.24
C GLY A 555 14.28 -26.52 8.99
N GLN A 556 13.00 -26.11 9.01
CA GLN A 556 12.10 -26.22 7.87
C GLN A 556 12.12 -24.95 7.01
N PRO A 557 11.93 -25.05 5.67
CA PRO A 557 11.85 -23.88 4.80
C PRO A 557 10.73 -22.92 5.21
N VAL A 558 11.08 -21.66 5.40
CA VAL A 558 10.14 -20.58 5.70
C VAL A 558 9.38 -20.22 4.42
N LYS A 559 8.06 -20.44 4.43
CA LYS A 559 7.17 -20.17 3.29
C LYS A 559 6.49 -18.80 3.33
N SER A 560 6.60 -18.08 4.44
CA SER A 560 5.95 -16.79 4.65
C SER A 560 6.80 -15.87 5.55
N PHE A 561 6.71 -14.56 5.31
CA PHE A 561 7.47 -13.56 6.07
C PHE A 561 7.07 -13.44 7.55
N HIS A 562 5.96 -14.06 7.98
CA HIS A 562 5.52 -14.10 9.38
C HIS A 562 6.24 -15.16 10.23
N VAL A 563 6.89 -16.15 9.61
CA VAL A 563 7.62 -17.18 10.34
C VAL A 563 9.02 -16.65 10.69
N PRO A 564 9.43 -16.68 11.96
CA PRO A 564 10.76 -16.25 12.36
C PRO A 564 11.86 -17.08 11.66
N ILE A 565 12.83 -16.39 11.10
CA ILE A 565 13.99 -16.96 10.44
C ILE A 565 15.04 -17.26 11.52
N ALA A 566 15.46 -18.52 11.58
CA ALA A 566 16.52 -18.98 12.48
C ALA A 566 17.83 -19.25 11.77
N ALA A 567 17.82 -19.55 10.45
CA ALA A 567 19.03 -19.76 9.67
C ALA A 567 18.80 -19.57 8.16
N LEU A 568 19.89 -19.56 7.40
CA LEU A 568 19.89 -19.72 5.95
C LEU A 568 20.24 -21.17 5.60
N THR A 569 19.77 -21.66 4.45
CA THR A 569 20.14 -22.98 3.92
C THR A 569 21.65 -23.12 3.67
N THR A 570 22.35 -22.01 3.44
CA THR A 570 23.79 -21.95 3.23
C THR A 570 24.33 -20.58 3.64
N GLN A 571 25.56 -20.56 4.12
CA GLN A 571 26.30 -19.32 4.43
C GLN A 571 27.22 -18.90 3.28
N ASN A 572 27.22 -19.64 2.16
CA ASN A 572 28.00 -19.31 0.98
C ASN A 572 27.21 -18.37 0.06
N VAL A 573 27.70 -17.14 -0.09
CA VAL A 573 27.11 -16.10 -0.95
C VAL A 573 26.90 -16.58 -2.39
N SER A 574 27.88 -17.31 -2.94
CA SER A 574 27.81 -17.77 -4.33
C SER A 574 26.73 -18.84 -4.53
N GLU A 575 26.47 -19.64 -3.50
CA GLU A 575 25.40 -20.63 -3.50
C GLU A 575 24.02 -19.95 -3.36
N LEU A 576 23.89 -18.92 -2.53
CA LEU A 576 22.67 -18.10 -2.47
C LEU A 576 22.41 -17.34 -3.77
N GLU A 577 23.45 -16.83 -4.44
CA GLU A 577 23.30 -16.24 -5.78
C GLU A 577 22.80 -17.26 -6.80
N ALA A 578 23.36 -18.46 -6.80
CA ALA A 578 22.90 -19.55 -7.66
C ALA A 578 21.43 -19.92 -7.38
N ARG A 579 21.02 -19.96 -6.10
CA ARG A 579 19.62 -20.20 -5.72
C ARG A 579 18.69 -19.07 -6.19
N CYS A 580 19.13 -17.81 -6.12
CA CYS A 580 18.34 -16.70 -6.67
C CYS A 580 18.12 -16.86 -8.18
N ILE A 581 19.19 -17.21 -8.92
CA ILE A 581 19.12 -17.45 -10.37
C ILE A 581 18.22 -18.63 -10.69
N GLN A 582 18.29 -19.72 -9.91
CA GLN A 582 17.40 -20.86 -10.02
C GLN A 582 15.94 -20.50 -9.79
N THR A 583 15.65 -19.67 -8.78
CA THR A 583 14.30 -19.18 -8.51
C THR A 583 13.75 -18.37 -9.68
N TYR A 584 14.58 -17.48 -10.26
CA TYR A 584 14.21 -16.73 -11.46
C TYR A 584 13.92 -17.66 -12.64
N ALA A 585 14.80 -18.62 -12.91
CA ALA A 585 14.65 -19.58 -14.00
C ALA A 585 13.39 -20.43 -13.84
N THR A 586 13.13 -20.91 -12.62
CA THR A 586 11.92 -21.69 -12.27
C THR A 586 10.66 -20.89 -12.55
N LYS A 587 10.63 -19.58 -12.22
CA LYS A 587 9.48 -18.74 -12.52
C LYS A 587 9.31 -18.46 -14.01
N VAL A 588 10.39 -18.23 -14.74
CA VAL A 588 10.35 -18.08 -16.19
C VAL A 588 9.80 -19.35 -16.86
N LEU A 589 10.32 -20.52 -16.48
CA LEU A 589 9.87 -21.80 -17.01
C LEU A 589 8.44 -22.19 -16.60
N SER A 590 7.95 -21.68 -15.47
CA SER A 590 6.54 -21.85 -15.09
C SER A 590 5.56 -21.07 -15.95
N ILE A 591 6.03 -20.00 -16.62
CA ILE A 591 5.24 -19.18 -17.54
C ILE A 591 5.38 -19.71 -18.97
N ASP A 592 6.62 -19.95 -19.39
CA ASP A 592 6.94 -20.53 -20.70
C ASP A 592 7.99 -21.64 -20.50
N PRO A 593 7.54 -22.91 -20.50
CA PRO A 593 8.41 -24.08 -20.31
C PRO A 593 9.51 -24.23 -21.36
N THR A 594 9.38 -23.56 -22.51
CA THR A 594 10.33 -23.63 -23.64
C THR A 594 11.23 -22.41 -23.73
N TYR A 595 11.05 -21.40 -22.88
CA TYR A 595 11.74 -20.12 -23.00
C TYR A 595 13.27 -20.25 -22.99
N LEU A 596 13.80 -21.13 -22.14
CA LEU A 596 15.24 -21.36 -22.01
C LEU A 596 15.79 -22.44 -22.97
N ASP A 597 14.95 -22.95 -23.90
CA ASP A 597 15.40 -23.88 -24.95
C ASP A 597 16.02 -23.12 -26.13
N ASP A 598 15.68 -21.85 -26.27
CA ASP A 598 16.27 -20.93 -27.24
C ASP A 598 17.53 -20.26 -26.67
N ALA A 599 18.62 -20.29 -27.45
CA ALA A 599 19.92 -19.78 -27.03
C ALA A 599 19.94 -18.26 -26.84
N ASP A 600 19.19 -17.51 -27.66
CA ASP A 600 19.11 -16.06 -27.57
C ASP A 600 18.30 -15.62 -26.35
N ASN A 601 17.21 -16.32 -26.05
CA ASN A 601 16.42 -16.12 -24.84
C ASN A 601 17.20 -16.46 -23.57
N THR A 602 18.00 -17.52 -23.62
CA THR A 602 18.92 -17.90 -22.53
C THR A 602 19.96 -16.80 -22.30
N ALA A 603 20.62 -16.32 -23.36
CA ALA A 603 21.59 -15.22 -23.24
C ALA A 603 20.94 -13.92 -22.70
N ARG A 604 19.71 -13.60 -23.12
CA ARG A 604 18.93 -12.47 -22.59
C ARG A 604 18.59 -12.66 -21.12
N PHE A 605 18.15 -13.86 -20.72
CA PHE A 605 17.88 -14.18 -19.32
C PHE A 605 19.13 -13.99 -18.47
N GLU A 606 20.25 -14.59 -18.86
CA GLU A 606 21.53 -14.51 -18.13
C GLU A 606 22.03 -13.06 -18.01
N ALA A 607 21.86 -12.26 -19.07
CA ALA A 607 22.18 -10.83 -19.04
C ALA A 607 21.29 -10.06 -18.04
N GLN A 608 20.02 -10.40 -17.93
CA GLN A 608 19.07 -9.76 -17.00
C GLN A 608 19.31 -10.17 -15.55
N VAL A 609 19.56 -11.45 -15.29
CA VAL A 609 19.80 -11.93 -13.92
C VAL A 609 21.24 -11.72 -13.47
N GLY A 610 22.19 -11.53 -14.40
CA GLY A 610 23.60 -11.28 -14.10
C GLY A 610 24.35 -12.49 -13.59
N GLY A 611 23.99 -13.67 -14.07
CA GLY A 611 24.67 -14.94 -13.76
C GLY A 611 24.22 -16.02 -14.73
N LYS A 612 25.05 -17.05 -14.88
CA LYS A 612 24.75 -18.15 -15.80
C LYS A 612 23.75 -19.11 -15.18
N ILE A 613 22.84 -19.66 -16.01
CA ILE A 613 22.14 -20.88 -15.60
C ILE A 613 23.15 -22.00 -15.76
N SER A 614 23.74 -22.40 -14.65
CA SER A 614 24.68 -23.50 -14.62
C SER A 614 23.97 -24.80 -14.98
N ASN A 615 24.36 -25.38 -16.12
CA ASN A 615 24.06 -26.75 -16.57
C ASN A 615 22.65 -26.98 -17.20
N PRO A 616 22.56 -27.42 -18.47
CA PRO A 616 21.33 -27.90 -19.09
C PRO A 616 20.58 -28.97 -18.27
N ALA A 617 21.30 -29.79 -17.50
CA ALA A 617 20.69 -30.78 -16.61
C ALA A 617 19.86 -30.13 -15.48
N MET A 618 20.22 -28.94 -15.03
CA MET A 618 19.47 -28.18 -14.02
C MET A 618 18.17 -27.64 -14.59
N ILE A 619 18.18 -27.17 -15.85
CA ILE A 619 16.98 -26.73 -16.57
C ILE A 619 16.00 -27.90 -16.71
N GLU A 620 16.48 -29.07 -17.13
CA GLU A 620 15.65 -30.27 -17.25
C GLU A 620 15.15 -30.77 -15.89
N GLN A 621 15.94 -30.65 -14.83
CA GLN A 621 15.49 -30.95 -13.47
C GLN A 621 14.38 -29.99 -13.01
N ILE A 622 14.50 -28.69 -13.27
CA ILE A 622 13.46 -27.70 -12.97
C ILE A 622 12.18 -28.03 -13.75
N LYS A 623 12.28 -28.32 -15.05
CA LYS A 623 11.13 -28.72 -15.87
C LYS A 623 10.48 -30.00 -15.35
N THR A 624 11.28 -30.99 -14.94
CA THR A 624 10.79 -32.25 -14.38
C THR A 624 10.03 -32.02 -13.08
N ASN A 625 10.58 -31.21 -12.17
CA ASN A 625 9.92 -30.84 -10.91
C ASN A 625 8.60 -30.08 -11.16
N LEU A 626 8.58 -29.17 -12.15
CA LEU A 626 7.36 -28.45 -12.55
C LEU A 626 6.30 -29.41 -13.12
N ARG A 627 6.69 -30.38 -13.95
CA ARG A 627 5.78 -31.41 -14.49
C ARG A 627 5.21 -32.31 -13.38
N GLN A 628 6.04 -32.74 -12.42
CA GLN A 628 5.60 -33.55 -11.28
C GLN A 628 4.65 -32.80 -10.35
N ALA A 629 4.90 -31.51 -10.12
CA ALA A 629 4.00 -30.65 -9.35
C ALA A 629 2.63 -30.47 -10.03
N THR A 630 2.57 -30.52 -11.37
CA THR A 630 1.30 -30.49 -12.13
C THR A 630 0.59 -31.83 -12.24
N SER A 631 1.29 -32.97 -12.07
CA SER A 631 0.68 -34.31 -12.15
C SER A 631 0.28 -34.91 -10.80
N GLY A 632 0.75 -34.36 -9.67
CA GLY A 632 0.49 -34.88 -8.33
C GLY A 632 -0.85 -34.48 -7.70
N SER A 633 -1.74 -33.78 -8.40
CA SER A 633 -3.04 -33.35 -7.87
C SER A 633 -4.23 -34.24 -8.28
N SER A 634 -3.96 -35.44 -8.82
CA SER A 634 -4.99 -36.39 -9.26
C SER A 634 -4.71 -37.80 -8.75
N GLU A 635 -4.84 -38.02 -7.45
CA GLU A 635 -5.10 -39.36 -6.91
C GLU A 635 -6.16 -39.22 -5.79
N PRO A 636 -7.35 -39.84 -5.93
CA PRO A 636 -8.32 -39.88 -4.85
C PRO A 636 -7.83 -40.90 -3.81
N ALA A 637 -7.73 -40.47 -2.55
CA ALA A 637 -7.52 -41.39 -1.44
C ALA A 637 -8.73 -42.36 -1.35
N ALA A 638 -8.43 -43.65 -1.47
CA ALA A 638 -9.34 -44.76 -1.20
C ALA A 638 -9.38 -45.09 0.30
#